data_AF-A0A7V9V0X9-F1
#
_entry.id   AF-A0A7V9V0X9-F1
#
_cell.length_a   1.000
_cell.length_b   1.000
_cell.length_c   1.000
_cell.angle_alpha   90.00
_cell.angle_beta   90.00
_cell.angle_gamma   90.00
#
_symmetry.space_group_name_H-M   'P 1'
#
loop_
_entity.id
_entity.type
_entity.pdbx_description
1 polymer ?
#
loop_
_entity_poly.entity_id
_entity_poly.type
_entity_poly.pdbx_seq_one_letter_code
_entity_poly.pdbx_strand_id
1 'polypeptide(L)'
;EYEWQGKRLLTTPGRVIFNSEVERALIGAGVGDAEDHPFLNRTLSKRELDGFIGDLVEHYGPNTIAAALDVIKSLTFRFATRAGITISKNDIVVPKEKEEILARFEAEVRTVEKEYDRGLMTEEERHERIVAIWTEATNEVGDKMIETLSEVNPIYMMANSGARGSFNQIRQLAGMRGLMANPKGEILERPVKANFMEGLTVLEYFISTHGARKGLADTALRTADSGYLTRRLVDVSQDVIVREENCGTADSIELPLILDGSPNKSVAGRVASVDVHKPIKDGKPGRTVIAPKNEEINMSVLRKLVEEFGEYADTARIPVRSVLKCRSEYGICRLCYGTFLATGGMAEIGDAVGIIAAQSIGEPGTQLTMRTFHTGGVAGADITHGLPRVVEIFEARNPKGAATLADIGGKIDIDDSDRTIKVTITPTALDEDGELPNPKEYSFPRRTRLRVTKGQLVELGDALNEGSLNPGELLQLRDPTATELYLVGEVQKVYKSQGVEIHDKHIELIVRQMLKKVRVETNGDTELLPGQLVDRVVLERENARVKKEKGEQATFEPIILGITKASLATESFLSAASFQETTKVLTDAAIEGKIDRLNGLKENVIIGKLIPAATGLKQYRQIAIEPTDPLPVTFQHPEAEAELLAALEEIGEGDGFDLDSLGLGLDEPALDTPALDAGAAELEPAPEE
;
A
#
# COMPACT_ATOMS: atom_id res chain seq x y z
N GLU A 1 2.44 27.76 -32.93
CA GLU A 1 3.76 27.58 -32.30
C GLU A 1 3.85 28.57 -31.15
N TYR A 2 4.38 28.15 -30.00
CA TYR A 2 4.55 29.00 -28.82
C TYR A 2 6.02 29.00 -28.43
N GLU A 3 6.56 30.16 -28.02
CA GLU A 3 7.94 30.28 -27.58
C GLU A 3 8.00 30.14 -26.06
N TRP A 4 8.74 29.16 -25.57
CA TRP A 4 8.97 28.89 -24.16
C TRP A 4 10.46 28.75 -23.91
N GLN A 5 11.03 29.60 -23.04
CA GLN A 5 12.47 29.61 -22.71
C GLN A 5 13.39 29.61 -23.97
N GLY A 6 13.03 30.41 -24.97
CA GLY A 6 13.79 30.51 -26.24
C GLY A 6 13.67 29.31 -27.19
N LYS A 7 12.79 28.33 -26.90
CA LYS A 7 12.47 27.22 -27.81
C LYS A 7 11.06 27.38 -28.37
N ARG A 8 10.91 27.22 -29.70
CA ARG A 8 9.59 27.15 -30.35
C ARG A 8 9.02 25.74 -30.23
N LEU A 9 7.83 25.64 -29.64
CA LEU A 9 7.11 24.38 -29.43
C LEU A 9 5.79 24.37 -30.19
N LEU A 10 5.45 23.23 -30.78
CA LEU A 10 4.11 22.98 -31.33
C LEU A 10 3.20 22.49 -30.21
N THR A 11 2.21 23.29 -29.82
CA THR A 11 1.34 23.02 -28.67
C THR A 11 -0.07 23.60 -28.87
N THR A 12 -0.96 23.40 -27.89
CA THR A 12 -2.35 23.91 -27.91
C THR A 12 -2.52 25.09 -26.96
N PRO A 13 -3.48 26.01 -27.21
CA PRO A 13 -3.72 27.16 -26.34
C PRO A 13 -3.98 26.79 -24.87
N GLY A 14 -4.74 25.72 -24.62
CA GLY A 14 -5.01 25.25 -23.26
C GLY A 14 -3.75 24.80 -22.52
N ARG A 15 -2.77 24.20 -23.21
CA ARG A 15 -1.47 23.83 -22.61
C ARG A 15 -0.65 25.08 -22.29
N VAL A 16 -0.68 26.10 -23.15
CA VAL A 16 0.02 27.37 -22.88
C VAL A 16 -0.55 28.04 -21.64
N ILE A 17 -1.87 28.16 -21.55
CA ILE A 17 -2.56 28.75 -20.39
C ILE A 17 -2.22 27.96 -19.12
N PHE A 18 -2.28 26.63 -19.18
CA PHE A 18 -1.97 25.78 -18.03
C PHE A 18 -0.54 25.99 -17.52
N ASN A 19 0.46 25.94 -18.39
CA ASN A 19 1.86 26.11 -17.98
C ASN A 19 2.12 27.53 -17.47
N SER A 20 1.57 28.57 -18.13
CA SER A 20 1.73 29.96 -17.69
C SER A 20 1.11 30.21 -16.30
N GLU A 21 -0.07 29.68 -16.03
CA GLU A 21 -0.75 29.88 -14.74
C GLU A 21 -0.03 29.12 -13.61
N VAL A 22 0.48 27.92 -13.89
CA VAL A 22 1.28 27.17 -12.92
C VAL A 22 2.59 27.88 -12.63
N GLU A 23 3.29 28.38 -13.65
CA GLU A 23 4.51 29.17 -13.48
C GLU A 23 4.29 30.38 -12.59
N ARG A 24 3.25 31.17 -12.88
CA ARG A 24 2.87 32.35 -12.08
C ARG A 24 2.58 31.97 -10.63
N ALA A 25 1.87 30.87 -10.41
CA ALA A 25 1.56 30.41 -9.06
C ALA A 25 2.82 29.99 -8.28
N LEU A 26 3.80 29.36 -8.95
CA LEU A 26 5.08 29.00 -8.35
C LEU A 26 5.91 30.25 -8.02
N ILE A 27 5.99 31.23 -8.94
CA ILE A 27 6.65 32.52 -8.71
C ILE A 27 6.01 33.25 -7.52
N GLY A 28 4.67 33.33 -7.51
CA GLY A 28 3.90 33.98 -6.45
C GLY A 28 4.05 33.31 -5.07
N ALA A 29 4.35 32.01 -5.04
CA ALA A 29 4.67 31.27 -3.82
C ALA A 29 6.10 31.50 -3.29
N GLY A 30 6.88 32.37 -3.95
CA GLY A 30 8.26 32.70 -3.53
C GLY A 30 9.33 31.75 -4.09
N VAL A 31 9.00 30.95 -5.10
CA VAL A 31 9.97 30.08 -5.78
C VAL A 31 10.72 30.91 -6.84
N GLY A 32 11.93 31.37 -6.50
CA GLY A 32 12.78 32.16 -7.40
C GLY A 32 13.24 31.41 -8.65
N ASP A 33 13.34 30.07 -8.58
CA ASP A 33 13.74 29.20 -9.70
C ASP A 33 12.53 28.56 -10.41
N ALA A 34 11.34 29.17 -10.32
CA ALA A 34 10.12 28.65 -10.96
C ALA A 34 10.23 28.54 -12.50
N GLU A 35 11.19 29.26 -13.08
CA GLU A 35 11.53 29.21 -14.51
C GLU A 35 12.06 27.83 -14.94
N ASP A 36 12.47 26.93 -14.05
CA ASP A 36 13.07 25.63 -14.43
C ASP A 36 12.05 24.48 -14.63
N HIS A 37 10.75 24.72 -14.45
CA HIS A 37 9.76 23.65 -14.66
C HIS A 37 9.59 23.32 -16.17
N PRO A 38 9.57 22.03 -16.55
CA PRO A 38 9.46 21.63 -17.95
C PRO A 38 8.07 21.88 -18.51
N PHE A 39 7.99 22.46 -19.72
CA PHE A 39 6.73 22.70 -20.42
C PHE A 39 5.98 21.39 -20.69
N LEU A 40 4.76 21.28 -20.15
CA LEU A 40 3.89 20.13 -20.31
C LEU A 40 3.21 20.13 -21.67
N ASN A 41 3.76 19.39 -22.64
CA ASN A 41 3.20 19.26 -23.99
C ASN A 41 2.51 17.91 -24.27
N ARG A 42 1.83 17.35 -23.27
CA ARG A 42 1.05 16.10 -23.39
C ARG A 42 -0.35 16.30 -22.83
N THR A 43 -1.24 15.35 -23.12
CA THR A 43 -2.53 15.29 -22.42
C THR A 43 -2.27 14.91 -20.97
N LEU A 44 -3.00 15.49 -20.02
CA LEU A 44 -2.85 15.21 -18.60
C LEU A 44 -4.04 14.37 -18.14
N SER A 45 -3.86 13.05 -18.10
CA SER A 45 -4.75 12.15 -17.35
C SER A 45 -4.57 12.37 -15.85
N LYS A 46 -5.49 11.83 -15.03
CA LYS A 46 -5.36 11.85 -13.57
C LYS A 46 -3.97 11.37 -13.10
N ARG A 47 -3.48 10.27 -13.67
CA ARG A 47 -2.17 9.68 -13.31
C ARG A 47 -1.00 10.60 -13.66
N GLU A 48 -1.06 11.27 -14.81
CA GLU A 48 -0.02 12.20 -15.24
C GLU A 48 -0.04 13.48 -14.41
N LEU A 49 -1.23 13.94 -14.00
CA LEU A 49 -1.37 15.08 -13.09
C LEU A 49 -0.85 14.74 -11.68
N ASP A 50 -1.16 13.56 -11.15
CA ASP A 50 -0.63 13.07 -9.86
C ASP A 50 0.91 13.00 -9.90
N GLY A 51 1.47 12.50 -11.01
CA GLY A 51 2.93 12.46 -11.23
C GLY A 51 3.55 13.85 -11.28
N PHE A 52 2.94 14.77 -12.03
CA PHE A 52 3.40 16.16 -12.12
C PHE A 52 3.38 16.87 -10.76
N ILE A 53 2.30 16.73 -9.99
CA ILE A 53 2.21 17.30 -8.64
C ILE A 53 3.27 16.65 -7.73
N GLY A 54 3.46 15.34 -7.83
CA GLY A 54 4.51 14.63 -7.07
C GLY A 54 5.90 15.17 -7.35
N ASP A 55 6.23 15.42 -8.62
CA ASP A 55 7.51 16.01 -9.02
C ASP A 55 7.66 17.42 -8.44
N LEU A 56 6.60 18.25 -8.50
CA LEU A 56 6.64 19.57 -7.87
C LEU A 56 6.91 19.45 -6.36
N VAL A 57 6.21 18.55 -5.66
CA VAL A 57 6.33 18.38 -4.19
C VAL A 57 7.73 17.95 -3.79
N GLU A 58 8.38 17.10 -4.60
CA GLU A 58 9.76 16.68 -4.38
C GLU A 58 10.74 17.86 -4.49
N HIS A 59 10.52 18.79 -5.43
CA HIS A 59 11.45 19.90 -5.71
C HIS A 59 11.21 21.13 -4.82
N TYR A 60 9.95 21.53 -4.63
CA TYR A 60 9.59 22.81 -3.98
C TYR A 60 8.96 22.64 -2.59
N GLY A 61 8.64 21.41 -2.20
CA GLY A 61 8.01 21.09 -0.93
C GLY A 61 6.49 21.32 -0.90
N PRO A 62 5.77 20.66 0.02
CA PRO A 62 4.30 20.62 0.02
C PRO A 62 3.64 21.97 0.33
N ASN A 63 4.22 22.77 1.23
CA ASN A 63 3.61 24.04 1.66
C ASN A 63 3.57 25.07 0.53
N THR A 64 4.64 25.14 -0.27
CA THR A 64 4.80 26.06 -1.39
C THR A 64 3.78 25.77 -2.51
N ILE A 65 3.51 24.48 -2.74
CA ILE A 65 2.65 24.01 -3.83
C ILE A 65 1.17 24.13 -3.51
N ALA A 66 0.79 24.27 -2.24
CA ALA A 66 -0.60 24.45 -1.84
C ALA A 66 -1.27 25.59 -2.63
N ALA A 67 -0.58 26.72 -2.80
CA ALA A 67 -1.06 27.84 -3.62
C ALA A 67 -1.20 27.47 -5.10
N ALA A 68 -0.23 26.76 -5.68
CA ALA A 68 -0.28 26.29 -7.06
C ALA A 68 -1.42 25.30 -7.32
N LEU A 69 -1.74 24.44 -6.34
CA LEU A 69 -2.87 23.51 -6.43
C LEU A 69 -4.22 24.24 -6.48
N ASP A 70 -4.37 25.35 -5.74
CA ASP A 70 -5.58 26.16 -5.81
C ASP A 70 -5.77 26.84 -7.17
N VAL A 71 -4.67 27.25 -7.80
CA VAL A 71 -4.70 27.77 -9.19
C VAL A 71 -5.08 26.68 -10.17
N ILE A 72 -4.45 25.50 -10.10
CA ILE A 72 -4.79 24.34 -10.94
C ILE A 72 -6.27 23.97 -10.78
N LYS A 73 -6.77 23.91 -9.54
CA LYS A 73 -8.18 23.63 -9.22
C LYS A 73 -9.11 24.66 -9.87
N SER A 74 -8.83 25.95 -9.70
CA SER A 74 -9.68 27.02 -10.22
C SER A 74 -9.71 27.04 -11.75
N LEU A 75 -8.54 26.87 -12.37
CA LEU A 75 -8.39 26.78 -13.82
C LEU A 75 -9.17 25.59 -14.39
N THR A 76 -9.00 24.42 -13.78
CA THR A 76 -9.68 23.20 -14.24
C THR A 76 -11.19 23.28 -14.08
N PHE A 77 -11.72 23.86 -13.00
CA PHE A 77 -13.16 24.10 -12.87
C PHE A 77 -13.70 25.03 -13.94
N ARG A 78 -13.01 26.16 -14.22
CA ARG A 78 -13.42 27.11 -15.26
C ARG A 78 -13.53 26.45 -16.63
N PHE A 79 -12.51 25.69 -17.04
CA PHE A 79 -12.51 25.02 -18.34
C PHE A 79 -13.43 23.80 -18.38
N ALA A 80 -13.62 23.08 -17.27
CA ALA A 80 -14.60 21.99 -17.20
C ALA A 80 -16.03 22.51 -17.40
N THR A 81 -16.38 23.66 -16.80
CA THR A 81 -17.68 24.32 -17.01
C THR A 81 -17.85 24.76 -18.46
N ARG A 82 -16.83 25.39 -19.05
CA ARG A 82 -16.86 25.83 -20.46
C ARG A 82 -16.93 24.66 -21.45
N ALA A 83 -16.33 23.52 -21.12
CA ALA A 83 -16.38 22.33 -21.96
C ALA A 83 -17.80 21.74 -22.09
N GLY A 84 -18.72 22.05 -21.16
CA GLY A 84 -20.12 21.66 -21.26
C GLY A 84 -20.33 20.15 -21.39
N ILE A 85 -19.47 19.34 -20.76
CA ILE A 85 -19.51 17.88 -20.87
C ILE A 85 -20.86 17.37 -20.33
N THR A 86 -21.57 16.61 -21.15
CA THR A 86 -22.88 16.03 -20.82
C THR A 86 -22.88 14.52 -21.08
N ILE A 87 -23.87 13.82 -20.53
CA ILE A 87 -24.12 12.41 -20.83
C ILE A 87 -25.53 12.28 -21.35
N SER A 88 -25.67 11.69 -22.52
CA SER A 88 -26.95 11.35 -23.13
C SER A 88 -27.00 9.88 -23.52
N LYS A 89 -28.22 9.41 -23.81
CA LYS A 89 -28.44 8.07 -24.39
C LYS A 89 -27.65 7.86 -25.69
N ASN A 90 -27.48 8.92 -26.49
CA ASN A 90 -26.86 8.82 -27.81
C ASN A 90 -25.34 8.68 -27.73
N ASP A 91 -24.73 9.01 -26.59
CA ASP A 91 -23.29 8.83 -26.35
C ASP A 91 -22.95 7.36 -26.08
N ILE A 92 -23.94 6.53 -25.72
CA ILE A 92 -23.79 5.09 -25.49
C ILE A 92 -24.01 4.36 -26.82
N VAL A 93 -22.91 4.10 -27.54
CA VAL A 93 -22.95 3.44 -28.85
C VAL A 93 -22.69 1.94 -28.70
N VAL A 94 -23.67 1.13 -29.10
CA VAL A 94 -23.55 -0.34 -29.14
C VAL A 94 -22.86 -0.74 -30.45
N PRO A 95 -21.81 -1.60 -30.42
CA PRO A 95 -21.14 -2.06 -31.63
C PRO A 95 -22.07 -2.91 -32.50
N LYS A 96 -22.06 -2.70 -33.82
CA LYS A 96 -22.96 -3.39 -34.76
C LYS A 96 -22.60 -4.86 -34.95
N GLU A 97 -21.31 -5.15 -34.81
CA GLU A 97 -20.68 -6.45 -34.93
C GLU A 97 -20.99 -7.36 -33.72
N LYS A 98 -21.59 -6.83 -32.65
CA LYS A 98 -21.90 -7.57 -31.42
C LYS A 98 -22.66 -8.87 -31.70
N GLU A 99 -23.73 -8.81 -32.49
CA GLU A 99 -24.57 -9.97 -32.78
C GLU A 99 -23.82 -11.04 -33.58
N GLU A 100 -22.90 -10.64 -34.47
CA GLU A 100 -22.05 -11.55 -35.22
C GLU A 100 -21.04 -12.28 -34.30
N ILE A 101 -20.42 -11.52 -33.39
CA ILE A 101 -19.49 -12.07 -32.38
C ILE A 101 -20.21 -13.07 -31.48
N LEU A 102 -21.39 -12.71 -30.96
CA LEU A 102 -22.19 -13.59 -30.10
C LEU A 102 -22.61 -14.86 -30.84
N ALA A 103 -23.06 -14.75 -32.10
CA ALA A 103 -23.47 -15.91 -32.89
C ALA A 103 -22.31 -16.91 -33.12
N ARG A 104 -21.08 -16.40 -33.30
CA ARG A 104 -19.87 -17.23 -33.45
C ARG A 104 -19.60 -18.03 -32.18
N PHE A 105 -19.53 -17.37 -31.03
CA PHE A 105 -19.27 -18.05 -29.75
C PHE A 105 -20.41 -18.99 -29.33
N GLU A 106 -21.67 -18.68 -29.68
CA GLU A 106 -22.78 -19.63 -29.49
C GLU A 106 -22.66 -20.91 -30.31
N ALA A 107 -22.04 -20.84 -31.50
CA ALA A 107 -21.77 -22.03 -32.31
C ALA A 107 -20.67 -22.89 -31.68
N GLU A 108 -19.66 -22.26 -31.07
CA GLU A 108 -18.59 -22.95 -30.33
C GLU A 108 -19.13 -23.65 -29.08
N VAL A 109 -19.96 -22.98 -28.27
CA VAL A 109 -20.63 -23.59 -27.12
C VAL A 109 -21.46 -24.80 -27.53
N ARG A 110 -22.23 -24.70 -28.63
CA ARG A 110 -23.00 -25.84 -29.18
C ARG A 110 -22.12 -27.01 -29.62
N THR A 111 -20.87 -26.75 -29.98
CA THR A 111 -19.92 -27.81 -30.32
C THR A 111 -19.42 -28.51 -29.08
N VAL A 112 -19.10 -27.77 -28.02
CA VAL A 112 -18.72 -28.32 -26.70
C VAL A 112 -19.86 -29.16 -26.11
N GLU A 113 -21.10 -28.68 -26.17
CA GLU A 113 -22.28 -29.44 -25.73
C GLU A 113 -22.42 -30.77 -26.49
N LYS A 114 -22.23 -30.76 -27.82
CA LYS A 114 -22.27 -32.00 -28.64
C LYS A 114 -21.15 -32.97 -28.30
N GLU A 115 -19.95 -32.50 -27.99
CA GLU A 115 -18.84 -33.36 -27.57
C GLU A 115 -19.12 -33.99 -26.20
N TYR A 116 -19.73 -33.24 -25.28
CA TYR A 116 -20.22 -33.76 -24.01
C TYR A 116 -21.32 -34.81 -24.19
N ASP A 117 -22.32 -34.55 -25.04
CA ASP A 117 -23.39 -35.52 -25.34
C ASP A 117 -22.86 -36.82 -25.98
N ARG A 118 -21.70 -36.75 -26.65
CA ARG A 118 -20.99 -37.90 -27.21
C ARG A 118 -20.10 -38.63 -26.18
N GLY A 119 -20.02 -38.14 -24.95
CA GLY A 119 -19.21 -38.70 -23.86
C GLY A 119 -17.71 -38.47 -24.02
N LEU A 120 -17.30 -37.45 -24.78
CA LEU A 120 -15.87 -37.14 -25.03
C LEU A 120 -15.24 -36.26 -23.94
N MET A 121 -16.04 -35.71 -23.03
CA MET A 121 -15.61 -34.84 -21.94
C MET A 121 -16.47 -35.04 -20.69
N THR A 122 -15.92 -34.66 -19.54
CA THR A 122 -16.62 -34.66 -18.26
C THR A 122 -17.47 -33.39 -18.07
N GLU A 123 -18.35 -33.37 -17.06
CA GLU A 123 -19.17 -32.19 -16.73
C GLU A 123 -18.31 -31.01 -16.28
N GLU A 124 -17.25 -31.27 -15.50
CA GLU A 124 -16.32 -30.24 -15.02
C GLU A 124 -15.57 -29.59 -16.19
N GLU A 125 -15.01 -30.40 -17.10
CA GLU A 125 -14.34 -29.91 -18.30
C GLU A 125 -15.29 -29.13 -19.22
N ARG A 126 -16.55 -29.60 -19.36
CA ARG A 126 -17.58 -28.89 -20.12
C ARG A 126 -17.83 -27.51 -19.53
N HIS A 127 -18.04 -27.44 -18.22
CA HIS A 127 -18.31 -26.21 -17.50
C HIS A 127 -17.18 -25.18 -17.66
N GLU A 128 -15.94 -25.59 -17.38
CA GLU A 128 -14.75 -24.73 -17.51
C GLU A 128 -14.58 -24.20 -18.93
N ARG A 129 -14.79 -25.05 -19.95
CA ARG A 129 -14.67 -24.67 -21.35
C ARG A 129 -15.76 -23.68 -21.78
N ILE A 130 -17.01 -23.86 -21.34
CA ILE A 130 -18.11 -22.92 -21.61
C ILE A 130 -17.81 -21.56 -20.95
N VAL A 131 -17.34 -21.55 -19.71
CA VAL A 131 -16.96 -20.32 -18.99
C VAL A 131 -15.81 -19.59 -19.70
N ALA A 132 -14.80 -20.32 -20.18
CA ALA A 132 -13.70 -19.74 -20.93
C ALA A 132 -14.18 -19.08 -22.24
N ILE A 133 -15.00 -19.79 -23.02
CA ILE A 133 -15.58 -19.28 -24.28
C ILE A 133 -16.36 -17.97 -24.05
N TRP A 134 -17.23 -17.94 -23.05
CA TRP A 134 -18.02 -16.73 -22.77
C TRP A 134 -17.19 -15.57 -22.20
N THR A 135 -16.11 -15.88 -21.50
CA THR A 135 -15.16 -14.87 -21.01
C THR A 135 -14.45 -14.21 -22.19
N GLU A 136 -13.99 -15.01 -23.16
CA GLU A 136 -13.40 -14.53 -24.41
C GLU A 136 -14.38 -13.68 -25.21
N ALA A 137 -15.63 -14.15 -25.36
CA ALA A 137 -16.70 -13.38 -26.00
C ALA A 137 -16.93 -12.02 -25.34
N THR A 138 -16.96 -11.98 -24.00
CA THR A 138 -17.17 -10.75 -23.25
C THR A 138 -16.00 -9.76 -23.44
N ASN A 139 -14.77 -10.25 -23.59
CA ASN A 139 -13.60 -9.41 -23.85
C ASN A 139 -13.62 -8.86 -25.29
N GLU A 140 -13.86 -9.71 -26.29
CA GLU A 140 -13.90 -9.27 -27.70
C GLU A 140 -15.00 -8.24 -27.97
N VAL A 141 -16.20 -8.43 -27.40
CA VAL A 141 -17.28 -7.41 -27.46
C VAL A 141 -16.85 -6.12 -26.76
N GLY A 142 -16.09 -6.22 -25.67
CA GLY A 142 -15.54 -5.08 -24.95
C GLY A 142 -14.55 -4.27 -25.79
N ASP A 143 -13.62 -4.94 -26.44
CA ASP A 143 -12.59 -4.31 -27.26
C ASP A 143 -13.21 -3.62 -28.48
N LYS A 144 -14.16 -4.28 -29.16
CA LYS A 144 -14.89 -3.69 -30.29
C LYS A 144 -15.73 -2.49 -29.88
N MET A 145 -16.31 -2.51 -28.68
CA MET A 145 -17.02 -1.36 -28.14
C MET A 145 -16.09 -0.15 -27.97
N ILE A 146 -14.87 -0.35 -27.45
CA ILE A 146 -13.89 0.73 -27.28
C ILE A 146 -13.49 1.31 -28.64
N GLU A 147 -13.23 0.47 -29.64
CA GLU A 147 -12.90 0.90 -31.00
C GLU A 147 -14.03 1.71 -31.67
N THR A 148 -15.28 1.46 -31.28
CA THR A 148 -16.45 2.15 -31.85
C THR A 148 -16.63 3.57 -31.29
N LEU A 149 -16.15 3.83 -30.06
CA LEU A 149 -16.28 5.13 -29.42
C LEU A 149 -15.27 6.12 -29.98
N SER A 150 -15.74 7.34 -30.30
CA SER A 150 -14.85 8.43 -30.71
C SER A 150 -14.11 9.03 -29.51
N GLU A 151 -12.91 9.57 -29.74
CA GLU A 151 -12.11 10.21 -28.69
C GLU A 151 -12.81 11.44 -28.05
N VAL A 152 -13.71 12.09 -28.79
CA VAL A 152 -14.51 13.23 -28.35
C VAL A 152 -15.81 12.84 -27.66
N ASN A 153 -16.13 11.54 -27.58
CA ASN A 153 -17.32 11.08 -26.88
C ASN A 153 -17.16 11.37 -25.37
N PRO A 154 -18.14 12.03 -24.71
CA PRO A 154 -18.07 12.35 -23.29
C PRO A 154 -17.79 11.15 -22.38
N ILE A 155 -18.39 10.00 -22.68
CA ILE A 155 -18.23 8.75 -21.91
C ILE A 155 -16.79 8.22 -22.03
N TYR A 156 -16.24 8.27 -23.24
CA TYR A 156 -14.84 7.91 -23.48
C TYR A 156 -13.90 8.89 -22.78
N MET A 157 -14.14 10.20 -22.89
CA MET A 157 -13.33 11.23 -22.25
C MET A 157 -13.27 11.06 -20.72
N MET A 158 -14.40 10.77 -20.05
CA MET A 158 -14.43 10.58 -18.59
C MET A 158 -13.67 9.34 -18.12
N ALA A 159 -13.75 8.23 -18.88
CA ALA A 159 -13.04 7.00 -18.54
C ALA A 159 -11.55 7.09 -18.88
N ASN A 160 -11.19 7.64 -20.05
CA ASN A 160 -9.81 7.79 -20.49
C ASN A 160 -9.03 8.81 -19.64
N SER A 161 -9.67 9.90 -19.22
CA SER A 161 -9.07 10.88 -18.29
C SER A 161 -8.86 10.32 -16.88
N GLY A 162 -9.57 9.24 -16.52
CA GLY A 162 -9.60 8.69 -15.17
C GLY A 162 -10.39 9.55 -14.17
N ALA A 163 -11.20 10.50 -14.66
CA ALA A 163 -12.03 11.36 -13.83
C ALA A 163 -13.16 10.56 -13.14
N ARG A 164 -13.90 9.77 -13.93
CA ARG A 164 -14.94 8.87 -13.42
C ARG A 164 -15.28 7.81 -14.45
N GLY A 165 -15.42 6.58 -13.97
CA GLY A 165 -15.78 5.45 -14.82
C GLY A 165 -14.58 4.57 -15.17
N SER A 166 -14.85 3.34 -15.61
CA SER A 166 -13.83 2.44 -16.19
C SER A 166 -14.36 1.79 -17.46
N PHE A 167 -13.46 1.33 -18.33
CA PHE A 167 -13.84 0.61 -19.55
C PHE A 167 -14.70 -0.62 -19.25
N ASN A 168 -14.48 -1.28 -18.10
CA ASN A 168 -15.33 -2.38 -17.63
C ASN A 168 -16.77 -1.95 -17.35
N GLN A 169 -17.00 -0.73 -16.87
CA GLN A 169 -18.34 -0.18 -16.64
C GLN A 169 -19.00 0.22 -17.96
N ILE A 170 -18.24 0.83 -18.87
CA ILE A 170 -18.72 1.17 -20.22
C ILE A 170 -19.12 -0.12 -20.97
N ARG A 171 -18.35 -1.20 -20.82
CA ARG A 171 -18.69 -2.53 -21.37
C ARG A 171 -20.05 -3.03 -20.90
N GLN A 172 -20.42 -2.82 -19.64
CA GLN A 172 -21.74 -3.20 -19.14
C GLN A 172 -22.87 -2.31 -19.70
N LEU A 173 -22.57 -1.05 -20.03
CA LEU A 173 -23.53 -0.11 -20.59
C LEU A 173 -23.84 -0.39 -22.07
N ALA A 174 -22.81 -0.61 -22.89
CA ALA A 174 -22.90 -0.67 -24.35
C ALA A 174 -22.50 -2.02 -24.98
N GLY A 175 -21.70 -2.84 -24.29
CA GLY A 175 -21.24 -4.12 -24.79
C GLY A 175 -22.18 -5.25 -24.39
N MET A 176 -21.82 -5.99 -23.34
CA MET A 176 -22.64 -6.99 -22.69
C MET A 176 -22.27 -7.09 -21.21
N ARG A 177 -23.19 -7.57 -20.38
CA ARG A 177 -22.93 -7.72 -18.94
C ARG A 177 -22.06 -8.94 -18.61
N GLY A 178 -22.15 -10.01 -19.42
CA GLY A 178 -21.28 -11.17 -19.35
C GLY A 178 -21.70 -12.21 -18.31
N LEU A 179 -20.73 -12.99 -17.84
CA LEU A 179 -20.93 -14.06 -16.86
C LEU A 179 -21.17 -13.52 -15.45
N MET A 180 -22.06 -14.18 -14.71
CA MET A 180 -22.45 -13.83 -13.35
C MET A 180 -22.08 -14.92 -12.35
N ALA A 181 -21.69 -14.54 -11.13
CA ALA A 181 -21.39 -15.50 -10.07
C ALA A 181 -22.61 -15.72 -9.16
N ASN A 182 -22.80 -16.97 -8.74
CA ASN A 182 -23.81 -17.32 -7.74
C ASN A 182 -23.34 -16.92 -6.31
N PRO A 183 -24.20 -17.03 -5.28
CA PRO A 183 -23.81 -16.69 -3.91
C PRO A 183 -22.64 -17.52 -3.36
N LYS A 184 -22.43 -18.74 -3.87
CA LYS A 184 -21.30 -19.60 -3.49
C LYS A 184 -19.98 -19.20 -4.17
N GLY A 185 -20.03 -18.36 -5.21
CA GLY A 185 -18.85 -17.93 -5.99
C GLY A 185 -18.65 -18.73 -7.28
N GLU A 186 -19.51 -19.70 -7.57
CA GLU A 186 -19.45 -20.46 -8.82
C GLU A 186 -20.01 -19.60 -9.96
N ILE A 187 -19.35 -19.65 -11.12
CA ILE A 187 -19.77 -18.89 -12.30
C ILE A 187 -20.96 -19.60 -12.94
N LEU A 188 -22.01 -18.85 -13.27
CA LEU A 188 -23.18 -19.38 -13.96
C LEU A 188 -22.87 -19.52 -15.45
N GLU A 189 -23.15 -20.70 -16.02
CA GLU A 189 -22.88 -21.03 -17.43
C GLU A 189 -23.66 -20.16 -18.43
N ARG A 190 -24.82 -19.63 -18.00
CA ARG A 190 -25.65 -18.77 -18.84
C ARG A 190 -25.24 -17.30 -18.65
N PRO A 191 -24.63 -16.65 -19.65
CA PRO A 191 -24.26 -15.24 -19.57
C PRO A 191 -25.48 -14.34 -19.76
N VAL A 192 -25.33 -13.08 -19.34
CA VAL A 192 -26.24 -11.99 -19.69
C VAL A 192 -25.70 -11.31 -20.94
N LYS A 193 -26.35 -11.54 -22.07
CA LYS A 193 -25.92 -11.06 -23.40
C LYS A 193 -26.33 -9.61 -23.65
N ALA A 194 -27.46 -9.23 -23.07
CA ALA A 194 -27.94 -7.86 -23.12
C ALA A 194 -27.01 -6.89 -22.34
N ASN A 195 -27.03 -5.63 -22.74
CA ASN A 195 -26.45 -4.51 -22.00
C ASN A 195 -27.55 -3.62 -21.39
N PHE A 196 -27.15 -2.63 -20.58
CA PHE A 196 -28.13 -1.72 -19.97
C PHE A 196 -28.85 -0.83 -20.98
N MET A 197 -28.25 -0.57 -22.15
CA MET A 197 -28.87 0.26 -23.17
C MET A 197 -30.00 -0.48 -23.93
N GLU A 198 -29.82 -1.78 -24.16
CA GLU A 198 -30.82 -2.67 -24.76
C GLU A 198 -31.92 -3.06 -23.77
N GLY A 199 -31.57 -3.11 -22.48
CA GLY A 199 -32.45 -3.57 -21.41
C GLY A 199 -32.30 -5.07 -21.14
N LEU A 200 -32.56 -5.47 -19.90
CA LEU A 200 -32.40 -6.86 -19.44
C LEU A 200 -33.76 -7.58 -19.42
N THR A 201 -33.77 -8.85 -19.83
CA THR A 201 -34.94 -9.71 -19.60
C THR A 201 -35.14 -10.01 -18.11
N VAL A 202 -36.33 -10.47 -17.72
CA VAL A 202 -36.64 -10.81 -16.31
C VAL A 202 -35.65 -11.84 -15.75
N LEU A 203 -35.28 -12.84 -16.57
CA LEU A 203 -34.34 -13.88 -16.16
C LEU A 203 -32.91 -13.34 -16.01
N GLU A 204 -32.43 -12.54 -16.96
CA GLU A 204 -31.10 -11.92 -16.88
C GLU A 204 -30.98 -10.94 -15.71
N TYR A 205 -32.04 -10.16 -15.46
CA TYR A 205 -32.12 -9.30 -14.30
C TYR A 205 -32.07 -10.12 -13.01
N PHE A 206 -32.87 -11.19 -12.90
CA PHE A 206 -32.87 -12.09 -11.73
C PHE A 206 -31.50 -12.73 -11.49
N ILE A 207 -30.82 -13.21 -12.53
CA ILE A 207 -29.46 -13.75 -12.43
C ILE A 207 -28.50 -12.68 -11.87
N SER A 208 -28.58 -11.46 -12.39
CA SER A 208 -27.76 -10.32 -11.94
C SER A 208 -27.97 -9.94 -10.47
N THR A 209 -29.15 -10.22 -9.89
CA THR A 209 -29.43 -9.89 -8.48
C THR A 209 -28.61 -10.71 -7.48
N HIS A 210 -28.17 -11.93 -7.84
CA HIS A 210 -27.41 -12.80 -6.92
C HIS A 210 -26.07 -12.18 -6.55
N GLY A 211 -25.29 -11.76 -7.56
CA GLY A 211 -24.00 -11.09 -7.37
C GLY A 211 -24.16 -9.77 -6.62
N ALA A 212 -25.14 -8.95 -7.03
CA ALA A 212 -25.40 -7.65 -6.40
C ALA A 212 -25.78 -7.77 -4.91
N ARG A 213 -26.67 -8.73 -4.57
CA ARG A 213 -27.09 -8.95 -3.18
C ARG A 213 -25.94 -9.49 -2.32
N LYS A 214 -25.13 -10.41 -2.86
CA LYS A 214 -23.92 -10.90 -2.18
C LYS A 214 -22.96 -9.75 -1.90
N GLY A 215 -22.64 -8.92 -2.91
CA GLY A 215 -21.75 -7.78 -2.76
C GLY A 215 -22.23 -6.77 -1.70
N LEU A 216 -23.53 -6.45 -1.67
CA LEU A 216 -24.13 -5.60 -0.65
C LEU A 216 -24.03 -6.21 0.76
N ALA A 217 -24.32 -7.50 0.91
CA ALA A 217 -24.24 -8.19 2.19
C ALA A 217 -22.79 -8.30 2.70
N ASP A 218 -21.86 -8.68 1.82
CA ASP A 218 -20.43 -8.76 2.13
C ASP A 218 -19.88 -7.38 2.56
N THR A 219 -20.28 -6.31 1.87
CA THR A 219 -19.87 -4.95 2.24
C THR A 219 -20.36 -4.58 3.65
N ALA A 220 -21.64 -4.85 3.94
CA ALA A 220 -22.22 -4.54 5.25
C ALA A 220 -21.57 -5.33 6.40
N LEU A 221 -21.24 -6.60 6.18
CA LEU A 221 -20.64 -7.46 7.21
C LEU A 221 -19.13 -7.22 7.37
N ARG A 222 -18.38 -7.20 6.27
CA ARG A 222 -16.91 -7.15 6.28
C ARG A 222 -16.33 -5.78 6.68
N THR A 223 -17.15 -4.72 6.66
CA THR A 223 -16.73 -3.41 7.17
C THR A 223 -16.41 -3.49 8.67
N ALA A 224 -17.18 -4.26 9.44
CA ALA A 224 -16.94 -4.47 10.85
C ALA A 224 -15.62 -5.22 11.10
N ASP A 225 -15.32 -6.25 10.31
CA ASP A 225 -14.08 -7.03 10.42
C ASP A 225 -12.84 -6.17 10.17
N SER A 226 -12.89 -5.28 9.18
CA SER A 226 -11.78 -4.36 8.89
C SER A 226 -11.59 -3.31 9.97
N GLY A 227 -12.68 -2.71 10.47
CA GLY A 227 -12.60 -1.78 11.60
C GLY A 227 -12.04 -2.45 12.85
N TYR A 228 -12.40 -3.71 13.07
CA TYR A 228 -11.88 -4.49 14.18
C TYR A 228 -10.40 -4.86 14.01
N LEU A 229 -9.93 -5.19 12.80
CA LEU A 229 -8.51 -5.35 12.51
C LEU A 229 -7.75 -4.04 12.81
N THR A 230 -8.26 -2.91 12.35
CA THR A 230 -7.65 -1.59 12.59
C THR A 230 -7.50 -1.32 14.10
N ARG A 231 -8.55 -1.62 14.87
CA ARG A 231 -8.50 -1.52 16.34
C ARG A 231 -7.38 -2.40 16.93
N ARG A 232 -7.29 -3.67 16.51
CA ARG A 232 -6.23 -4.59 16.98
C ARG A 232 -4.83 -4.10 16.61
N LEU A 233 -4.65 -3.55 15.42
CA LEU A 233 -3.38 -2.98 14.95
C LEU A 233 -2.98 -1.77 15.79
N VAL A 234 -3.93 -0.90 16.15
CA VAL A 234 -3.69 0.23 17.06
C VAL A 234 -3.30 -0.29 18.45
N ASP A 235 -4.01 -1.28 18.98
CA ASP A 235 -3.76 -1.81 20.31
C ASP A 235 -2.36 -2.42 20.47
N VAL A 236 -1.82 -3.04 19.42
CA VAL A 236 -0.47 -3.65 19.45
C VAL A 236 0.65 -2.64 19.19
N SER A 237 0.38 -1.48 18.57
CA SER A 237 1.41 -0.55 18.10
C SER A 237 1.35 0.84 18.74
N GLN A 238 0.34 1.15 19.53
CA GLN A 238 0.15 2.46 20.16
C GLN A 238 1.32 2.94 21.06
N ASP A 239 2.12 2.02 21.59
CA ASP A 239 3.29 2.33 22.42
C ASP A 239 4.54 2.66 21.58
N VAL A 240 4.45 2.50 20.26
CA VAL A 240 5.55 2.76 19.33
C VAL A 240 5.61 4.22 18.94
N ILE A 241 6.51 4.93 19.62
CA ILE A 241 6.80 6.35 19.44
C ILE A 241 8.29 6.50 19.14
N VAL A 242 8.68 7.49 18.33
CA VAL A 242 10.09 7.84 18.16
C VAL A 242 10.61 8.50 19.43
N ARG A 243 11.53 7.85 20.16
CA ARG A 243 12.00 8.35 21.48
C ARG A 243 13.44 8.82 21.52
N GLU A 244 14.27 8.37 20.59
CA GLU A 244 15.70 8.63 20.57
C GLU A 244 16.18 8.80 19.13
N GLU A 245 17.33 9.45 18.96
CA GLU A 245 17.89 9.69 17.62
C GLU A 245 18.43 8.39 17.00
N ASN A 246 19.22 7.64 17.77
CA ASN A 246 19.95 6.47 17.27
C ASN A 246 20.10 5.40 18.35
N CYS A 247 19.57 4.21 18.11
CA CYS A 247 19.71 3.06 19.00
C CYS A 247 21.10 2.39 18.96
N GLY A 248 22.00 2.82 18.07
CA GLY A 248 23.36 2.28 17.94
C GLY A 248 23.47 0.88 17.34
N THR A 249 22.37 0.30 16.83
CA THR A 249 22.39 -1.02 16.19
C THR A 249 23.30 -1.04 14.96
N ALA A 250 24.06 -2.13 14.80
CA ALA A 250 24.80 -2.43 13.56
C ALA A 250 24.00 -3.32 12.62
N ASP A 251 22.90 -3.91 13.11
CA ASP A 251 22.07 -4.82 12.35
C ASP A 251 21.26 -4.04 11.30
N SER A 252 21.23 -4.58 10.09
CA SER A 252 20.48 -4.02 8.95
C SER A 252 19.66 -5.07 8.24
N ILE A 253 18.75 -4.63 7.39
CA ILE A 253 18.10 -5.48 6.39
C ILE A 253 18.68 -5.16 5.03
N GLU A 254 18.81 -6.18 4.18
CA GLU A 254 19.24 -6.00 2.79
C GLU A 254 18.02 -5.91 1.88
N LEU A 255 17.87 -4.79 1.19
CA LEU A 255 16.80 -4.61 0.20
C LEU A 255 17.37 -4.52 -1.21
N PRO A 256 16.74 -5.15 -2.22
CA PRO A 256 17.16 -5.00 -3.61
C PRO A 256 16.93 -3.56 -4.07
N LEU A 257 17.85 -3.03 -4.89
CA LEU A 257 17.76 -1.68 -5.43
C LEU A 257 16.62 -1.54 -6.46
N ILE A 258 16.47 -2.56 -7.30
CA ILE A 258 15.40 -2.65 -8.30
C ILE A 258 14.44 -3.76 -7.88
N LEU A 259 13.15 -3.46 -7.97
CA LEU A 259 12.06 -4.41 -7.76
C LEU A 259 11.11 -4.33 -8.96
N ASP A 260 10.84 -5.48 -9.58
CA ASP A 260 9.94 -5.60 -10.74
C ASP A 260 10.31 -4.66 -11.91
N GLY A 261 11.61 -4.44 -12.14
CA GLY A 261 12.12 -3.57 -13.23
C GLY A 261 12.02 -2.07 -12.95
N SER A 262 11.65 -1.67 -11.73
CA SER A 262 11.58 -0.27 -11.30
C SER A 262 12.39 -0.01 -10.02
N PRO A 263 12.84 1.22 -9.74
CA PRO A 263 13.50 1.54 -8.48
C PRO A 263 12.64 1.14 -7.28
N ASN A 264 13.23 0.42 -6.33
CA ASN A 264 12.53 -0.07 -5.17
C ASN A 264 12.18 1.09 -4.23
N LYS A 265 10.93 1.58 -4.33
CA LYS A 265 10.40 2.66 -3.49
C LYS A 265 10.52 2.37 -1.98
N SER A 266 10.62 1.11 -1.56
CA SER A 266 10.80 0.76 -0.15
C SER A 266 12.18 1.09 0.41
N VAL A 267 13.18 1.30 -0.46
CA VAL A 267 14.52 1.80 -0.09
C VAL A 267 14.47 3.30 0.13
N ALA A 268 13.69 4.01 -0.70
CA ALA A 268 13.40 5.42 -0.48
C ALA A 268 12.61 5.58 0.83
N GLY A 269 12.98 6.57 1.63
CA GLY A 269 12.39 6.80 2.94
C GLY A 269 13.12 6.13 4.10
N ARG A 270 14.26 5.46 3.85
CA ARG A 270 15.10 4.80 4.87
C ARG A 270 16.47 5.43 4.99
N VAL A 271 17.25 4.96 5.96
CA VAL A 271 18.61 5.44 6.23
C VAL A 271 19.63 4.36 5.88
N ALA A 272 20.73 4.74 5.24
CA ALA A 272 21.84 3.84 4.92
C ALA A 272 22.53 3.33 6.21
N SER A 273 22.70 2.00 6.34
CA SER A 273 23.36 1.41 7.52
C SER A 273 24.89 1.50 7.44
N VAL A 274 25.42 1.46 6.22
CA VAL A 274 26.85 1.50 5.91
C VAL A 274 27.11 2.47 4.76
N ASP A 275 28.37 2.82 4.54
CA ASP A 275 28.76 3.60 3.37
C ASP A 275 28.48 2.79 2.09
N VAL A 276 27.61 3.31 1.24
CA VAL A 276 27.28 2.71 -0.06
C VAL A 276 28.23 3.28 -1.09
N HIS A 277 29.08 2.41 -1.65
CA HIS A 277 30.10 2.79 -2.62
C HIS A 277 29.66 2.51 -4.05
N LYS A 278 30.17 3.30 -5.00
CA LYS A 278 30.00 3.06 -6.44
C LYS A 278 30.65 1.73 -6.86
N PRO A 279 29.96 0.83 -7.58
CA PRO A 279 30.55 -0.42 -8.03
C PRO A 279 31.63 -0.20 -9.10
N ILE A 280 32.71 -0.98 -9.05
CA ILE A 280 33.74 -1.08 -10.10
C ILE A 280 33.30 -2.16 -11.12
N LYS A 281 33.97 -2.28 -12.28
CA LYS A 281 33.77 -3.29 -13.37
C LYS A 281 33.67 -4.78 -12.95
N ASP A 282 33.82 -5.10 -11.66
CA ASP A 282 33.65 -6.46 -11.09
C ASP A 282 32.50 -6.54 -10.04
N GLY A 283 31.65 -5.51 -9.94
CA GLY A 283 30.60 -5.41 -8.92
C GLY A 283 31.10 -5.16 -7.48
N LYS A 284 32.41 -5.00 -7.28
CA LYS A 284 33.02 -4.70 -5.97
C LYS A 284 32.88 -3.22 -5.60
N PRO A 285 32.71 -2.89 -4.31
CA PRO A 285 32.60 -1.51 -3.84
C PRO A 285 33.87 -0.72 -4.18
N GLY A 286 33.71 0.37 -4.91
CA GLY A 286 34.78 1.29 -5.28
C GLY A 286 35.11 2.28 -4.17
N ARG A 287 35.92 3.29 -4.50
CA ARG A 287 36.40 4.27 -3.51
C ARG A 287 35.44 5.44 -3.29
N THR A 288 34.58 5.72 -4.28
CA THR A 288 33.61 6.83 -4.21
C THR A 288 32.39 6.39 -3.41
N VAL A 289 32.08 7.12 -2.33
CA VAL A 289 30.86 6.95 -1.54
C VAL A 289 29.73 7.70 -2.24
N ILE A 290 28.61 7.02 -2.50
CA ILE A 290 27.40 7.60 -3.07
C ILE A 290 26.45 8.04 -1.94
N ALA A 291 26.26 7.17 -0.95
CA ALA A 291 25.46 7.45 0.24
C ALA A 291 26.27 7.04 1.49
N PRO A 292 26.75 7.99 2.31
CA PRO A 292 27.45 7.70 3.54
C PRO A 292 26.53 7.08 4.60
N LYS A 293 27.15 6.44 5.58
CA LYS A 293 26.48 5.85 6.73
C LYS A 293 25.62 6.89 7.47
N ASN A 294 24.40 6.50 7.81
CA ASN A 294 23.37 7.32 8.43
C ASN A 294 22.80 8.45 7.55
N GLU A 295 23.07 8.45 6.24
CA GLU A 295 22.38 9.36 5.32
C GLU A 295 20.97 8.85 4.98
N GLU A 296 20.03 9.78 4.90
CA GLU A 296 18.67 9.53 4.44
C GLU A 296 18.64 9.26 2.93
N ILE A 297 18.01 8.16 2.54
CA ILE A 297 17.82 7.79 1.14
C ILE A 297 16.46 8.34 0.70
N ASN A 298 16.45 9.51 0.09
CA ASN A 298 15.27 10.06 -0.59
C ASN A 298 15.17 9.52 -2.04
N MET A 299 14.12 9.90 -2.77
CA MET A 299 13.93 9.44 -4.15
C MET A 299 15.05 9.93 -5.08
N SER A 300 15.56 11.15 -4.88
CA SER A 300 16.70 11.68 -5.64
C SER A 300 17.99 10.87 -5.44
N VAL A 301 18.29 10.45 -4.20
CA VAL A 301 19.44 9.60 -3.86
C VAL A 301 19.23 8.19 -4.41
N LEU A 302 18.00 7.66 -4.36
CA LEU A 302 17.69 6.37 -4.96
C LEU A 302 17.89 6.38 -6.48
N ARG A 303 17.45 7.42 -7.19
CA ARG A 303 17.69 7.57 -8.63
C ARG A 303 19.19 7.61 -8.93
N LYS A 304 19.96 8.42 -8.18
CA LYS A 304 21.43 8.46 -8.29
C LYS A 304 22.07 7.10 -8.03
N LEU A 305 21.60 6.34 -7.03
CA LEU A 305 22.10 4.99 -6.76
C LEU A 305 21.83 4.05 -7.94
N VAL A 306 20.63 4.09 -8.53
CA VAL A 306 20.29 3.27 -9.71
C VAL A 306 21.16 3.63 -10.91
N GLU A 307 21.33 4.92 -11.19
CA GLU A 307 22.16 5.41 -12.29
C GLU A 307 23.64 5.02 -12.13
N GLU A 308 24.19 5.18 -10.93
CA GLU A 308 25.60 4.90 -10.65
C GLU A 308 25.91 3.40 -10.58
N PHE A 309 24.93 2.56 -10.21
CA PHE A 309 25.08 1.10 -10.23
C PHE A 309 24.92 0.49 -11.64
N GLY A 310 24.22 1.17 -12.54
CA GLY A 310 24.08 0.76 -13.95
C GLY A 310 23.62 -0.70 -14.09
N GLU A 311 24.38 -1.51 -14.83
CA GLU A 311 24.07 -2.94 -15.07
C GLU A 311 24.02 -3.80 -13.79
N TYR A 312 24.66 -3.36 -12.70
CA TYR A 312 24.65 -4.10 -11.43
C TYR A 312 23.42 -3.79 -10.57
N ALA A 313 22.63 -2.77 -10.93
CA ALA A 313 21.47 -2.33 -10.15
C ALA A 313 20.43 -3.43 -9.93
N ASP A 314 20.23 -4.33 -10.90
CA ASP A 314 19.28 -5.44 -10.80
C ASP A 314 19.66 -6.50 -9.77
N THR A 315 20.96 -6.65 -9.51
CA THR A 315 21.49 -7.64 -8.56
C THR A 315 21.92 -7.04 -7.24
N ALA A 316 22.02 -5.71 -7.17
CA ALA A 316 22.51 -4.99 -6.01
C ALA A 316 21.50 -5.02 -4.85
N ARG A 317 22.02 -5.31 -3.66
CA ARG A 317 21.31 -5.21 -2.39
C ARG A 317 21.95 -4.14 -1.53
N ILE A 318 21.14 -3.21 -1.02
CA ILE A 318 21.61 -2.16 -0.14
C ILE A 318 21.23 -2.49 1.31
N PRO A 319 22.20 -2.48 2.24
CA PRO A 319 21.92 -2.60 3.67
C PRO A 319 21.35 -1.29 4.22
N VAL A 320 20.08 -1.33 4.60
CA VAL A 320 19.35 -0.20 5.17
C VAL A 320 18.98 -0.46 6.62
N ARG A 321 18.86 0.61 7.39
CA ARG A 321 18.29 0.53 8.74
C ARG A 321 16.80 0.25 8.63
N SER A 322 16.29 -0.54 9.58
CA SER A 322 14.88 -0.91 9.66
C SER A 322 14.41 -0.91 11.10
N VAL A 323 13.10 -0.68 11.27
CA VAL A 323 12.41 -0.79 12.55
C VAL A 323 12.50 -2.21 13.13
N LEU A 324 12.60 -3.26 12.29
CA LEU A 324 12.76 -4.66 12.73
C LEU A 324 14.01 -4.87 13.58
N LYS A 325 15.08 -4.15 13.25
CA LYS A 325 16.40 -4.27 13.90
C LYS A 325 16.68 -3.17 14.93
N CYS A 326 15.66 -2.37 15.26
CA CYS A 326 15.80 -1.31 16.24
C CYS A 326 15.92 -1.88 17.67
N ARG A 327 17.03 -1.54 18.35
CA ARG A 327 17.36 -1.97 19.72
C ARG A 327 16.86 -1.02 20.82
N SER A 328 16.02 -0.05 20.46
CA SER A 328 15.36 0.82 21.44
C SER A 328 14.43 0.00 22.35
N GLU A 329 14.57 0.16 23.67
CA GLU A 329 13.76 -0.54 24.69
C GLU A 329 12.29 -0.06 24.65
N TYR A 330 12.09 1.26 24.54
CA TYR A 330 10.77 1.88 24.47
C TYR A 330 10.59 2.62 23.15
N GLY A 331 9.68 2.14 22.31
CA GLY A 331 9.40 2.72 21.00
C GLY A 331 10.46 2.35 19.96
N ILE A 332 10.89 3.34 19.18
CA ILE A 332 11.92 3.20 18.14
C ILE A 332 12.82 4.44 18.07
N CYS A 333 13.97 4.31 17.40
CA CYS A 333 14.85 5.44 17.11
C CYS A 333 14.55 6.07 15.74
N ARG A 334 14.88 7.36 15.59
CA ARG A 334 14.70 8.15 14.38
C ARG A 334 15.37 7.51 13.17
N LEU A 335 16.64 7.12 13.29
CA LEU A 335 17.41 6.57 12.17
C LEU A 335 16.93 5.18 11.71
N CYS A 336 16.31 4.38 12.59
CA CYS A 336 15.72 3.10 12.17
C CYS A 336 14.37 3.26 11.46
N TYR A 337 13.66 4.37 11.72
CA TYR A 337 12.40 4.69 11.04
C TYR A 337 12.62 5.43 9.71
N GLY A 338 13.56 6.38 9.70
CA GLY A 338 13.91 7.23 8.57
C GLY A 338 12.87 8.33 8.34
N THR A 339 12.50 8.50 7.08
CA THR A 339 11.60 9.57 6.61
C THR A 339 10.17 9.36 7.11
N PHE A 340 9.58 10.44 7.61
CA PHE A 340 8.17 10.55 7.91
C PHE A 340 7.39 10.80 6.62
N LEU A 341 6.69 9.77 6.15
CA LEU A 341 6.08 9.75 4.81
C LEU A 341 4.99 10.80 4.60
N ALA A 342 4.40 11.35 5.67
CA ALA A 342 3.38 12.38 5.55
C ALA A 342 3.95 13.78 5.32
N THR A 343 5.17 14.07 5.79
CA THR A 343 5.82 15.38 5.61
C THR A 343 6.93 15.34 4.56
N GLY A 344 7.48 14.14 4.29
CA GLY A 344 8.61 13.95 3.37
C GLY A 344 9.99 14.19 3.99
N GLY A 345 10.05 14.70 5.23
CA GLY A 345 11.31 14.87 5.98
C GLY A 345 11.56 13.73 6.96
N MET A 346 12.71 13.74 7.63
CA MET A 346 13.03 12.78 8.71
C MET A 346 12.01 12.86 9.85
N ALA A 347 11.62 11.71 10.43
CA ALA A 347 10.73 11.69 11.58
C ALA A 347 11.31 12.45 12.78
N GLU A 348 10.45 13.01 13.62
CA GLU A 348 10.86 13.79 14.77
C GLU A 348 10.64 13.01 16.07
N ILE A 349 11.37 13.39 17.12
CA ILE A 349 11.19 12.78 18.44
C ILE A 349 9.78 13.11 18.92
N GLY A 350 9.00 12.10 19.28
CA GLY A 350 7.61 12.23 19.70
C GLY A 350 6.58 11.81 18.65
N ASP A 351 6.99 11.50 17.42
CA ASP A 351 6.05 11.02 16.40
C ASP A 351 5.46 9.66 16.79
N ALA A 352 4.12 9.59 16.79
CA ALA A 352 3.35 8.38 17.11
C ALA A 352 3.23 7.44 15.90
N VAL A 353 4.38 7.01 15.39
CA VAL A 353 4.53 6.21 14.17
C VAL A 353 3.80 4.87 14.20
N GLY A 354 3.56 4.29 15.38
CA GLY A 354 2.77 3.07 15.53
C GLY A 354 1.30 3.27 15.16
N ILE A 355 0.68 4.35 15.65
CA ILE A 355 -0.71 4.70 15.30
C ILE A 355 -0.84 4.94 13.80
N ILE A 356 0.11 5.66 13.21
CA ILE A 356 0.14 5.94 11.77
C ILE A 356 0.25 4.62 11.00
N ALA A 357 1.15 3.73 11.38
CA ALA A 357 1.28 2.42 10.74
C ALA A 357 0.00 1.59 10.82
N ALA A 358 -0.65 1.55 11.99
CA ALA A 358 -1.92 0.84 12.15
C ALA A 358 -3.03 1.40 11.24
N GLN A 359 -3.12 2.73 11.13
CA GLN A 359 -4.10 3.39 10.26
C GLN A 359 -3.78 3.18 8.78
N SER A 360 -2.52 3.30 8.37
CA SER A 360 -2.06 3.08 6.99
C SER A 360 -2.28 1.64 6.50
N ILE A 361 -2.43 0.67 7.42
CA ILE A 361 -2.78 -0.71 7.09
C ILE A 361 -4.31 -0.91 7.16
N GLY A 362 -4.95 -0.37 8.19
CA GLY A 362 -6.37 -0.57 8.49
C GLY A 362 -7.34 0.17 7.57
N GLU A 363 -7.05 1.43 7.22
CA GLU A 363 -7.90 2.24 6.34
C GLU A 363 -8.00 1.64 4.93
N PRO A 364 -6.89 1.27 4.26
CA PRO A 364 -6.98 0.54 3.00
C PRO A 364 -7.59 -0.84 3.17
N GLY A 365 -7.40 -1.51 4.31
CA GLY A 365 -8.09 -2.77 4.63
C GLY A 365 -9.62 -2.67 4.53
N THR A 366 -10.18 -1.50 4.90
CA THR A 366 -11.62 -1.24 4.81
C THR A 366 -12.00 -0.96 3.35
N GLN A 367 -11.12 -0.32 2.59
CA GLN A 367 -11.31 -0.17 1.16
C GLN A 367 -11.27 -1.52 0.43
N LEU A 368 -10.44 -2.48 0.84
CA LEU A 368 -10.39 -3.83 0.28
C LEU A 368 -11.73 -4.56 0.41
N THR A 369 -12.40 -4.39 1.56
CA THR A 369 -13.71 -5.02 1.78
C THR A 369 -14.81 -4.31 0.99
N MET A 370 -14.75 -2.98 0.88
CA MET A 370 -15.76 -2.18 0.15
C MET A 370 -15.62 -2.22 -1.39
N ARG A 371 -14.40 -2.34 -1.94
CA ARG A 371 -14.17 -2.37 -3.41
C ARG A 371 -14.74 -3.60 -4.10
N THR A 372 -15.11 -4.64 -3.34
CA THR A 372 -15.87 -5.80 -3.86
C THR A 372 -17.23 -5.43 -4.47
N PHE A 373 -17.75 -4.22 -4.19
CA PHE A 373 -19.02 -3.74 -4.74
C PHE A 373 -19.05 -3.64 -6.27
N HIS A 374 -17.95 -3.21 -6.90
CA HIS A 374 -17.93 -2.97 -8.35
C HIS A 374 -17.62 -4.22 -9.19
N THR A 375 -17.06 -5.25 -8.55
CA THR A 375 -16.72 -6.55 -9.16
C THR A 375 -17.66 -7.66 -8.74
N GLY A 376 -18.53 -7.43 -7.74
CA GLY A 376 -19.53 -8.36 -7.23
C GLY A 376 -20.60 -8.70 -8.27
N GLY A 377 -20.26 -9.62 -9.17
CA GLY A 377 -21.14 -10.11 -10.21
C GLY A 377 -20.47 -10.37 -11.56
N VAL A 378 -19.22 -9.97 -11.78
CA VAL A 378 -18.51 -10.28 -13.05
C VAL A 378 -17.36 -11.24 -12.75
N ALA A 379 -17.31 -12.36 -13.47
CA ALA A 379 -16.25 -13.35 -13.37
C ALA A 379 -14.88 -12.74 -13.75
N GLY A 380 -13.81 -13.07 -13.00
CA GLY A 380 -12.43 -12.80 -13.44
C GLY A 380 -11.46 -12.22 -12.40
N ALA A 381 -11.93 -11.71 -11.26
CA ALA A 381 -11.05 -11.24 -10.19
C ALA A 381 -11.54 -11.75 -8.83
N ASP A 382 -10.91 -12.81 -8.32
CA ASP A 382 -11.18 -13.33 -6.98
C ASP A 382 -10.55 -12.42 -5.90
N ILE A 383 -11.15 -11.23 -5.76
CA ILE A 383 -10.81 -10.19 -4.79
C ILE A 383 -11.19 -10.62 -3.36
N THR A 384 -12.00 -11.68 -3.22
CA THR A 384 -12.70 -11.99 -1.97
C THR A 384 -11.82 -12.54 -0.85
N HIS A 385 -10.56 -12.88 -1.15
CA HIS A 385 -9.61 -13.49 -0.22
C HIS A 385 -8.61 -12.53 0.45
N GLY A 386 -8.62 -11.23 0.13
CA GLY A 386 -7.61 -10.27 0.61
C GLY A 386 -7.56 -10.09 2.14
N LEU A 387 -8.60 -9.50 2.74
CA LEU A 387 -8.59 -9.20 4.18
C LEU A 387 -8.46 -10.45 5.09
N PRO A 388 -9.19 -11.57 4.85
CA PRO A 388 -9.03 -12.77 5.69
C PRO A 388 -7.59 -13.29 5.72
N ARG A 389 -6.87 -13.17 4.59
CA ARG A 389 -5.45 -13.54 4.52
C ARG A 389 -4.57 -12.59 5.35
N VAL A 390 -4.80 -11.28 5.28
CA VAL A 390 -4.08 -10.31 6.12
C VAL A 390 -4.30 -10.60 7.62
N VAL A 391 -5.54 -10.88 8.01
CA VAL A 391 -5.88 -11.26 9.39
C VAL A 391 -5.21 -12.57 9.80
N GLU A 392 -5.19 -13.58 8.93
CA GLU A 392 -4.51 -14.86 9.17
C GLU A 392 -3.01 -14.66 9.45
N ILE A 393 -2.35 -13.80 8.66
CA ILE A 393 -0.92 -13.48 8.81
C ILE A 393 -0.66 -12.74 10.12
N PHE A 394 -1.38 -11.64 10.41
CA PHE A 394 -1.16 -10.85 11.63
C PHE A 394 -1.57 -11.58 12.91
N GLU A 395 -2.46 -12.57 12.85
CA GLU A 395 -2.76 -13.45 13.98
C GLU A 395 -1.79 -14.63 14.11
N ALA A 396 -0.77 -14.71 13.25
CA ALA A 396 0.20 -15.81 13.20
C ALA A 396 -0.47 -17.19 13.21
N ARG A 397 -1.57 -17.33 12.45
CA ARG A 397 -2.33 -18.59 12.37
C ARG A 397 -1.67 -19.55 11.38
N ASN A 398 -1.82 -20.84 11.62
CA ASN A 398 -1.40 -21.86 10.67
C ASN A 398 -2.27 -21.77 9.39
N PRO A 399 -1.65 -21.62 8.21
CA PRO A 399 -2.40 -21.51 6.96
C PRO A 399 -3.08 -22.83 6.61
N LYS A 400 -4.30 -22.76 6.04
CA LYS A 400 -5.09 -23.96 5.67
C LYS A 400 -4.42 -24.82 4.56
N GLY A 401 -3.61 -24.19 3.71
CA GLY A 401 -2.80 -24.84 2.69
C GLY A 401 -1.31 -24.62 2.96
N ALA A 402 -0.86 -25.02 4.15
CA ALA A 402 0.54 -24.89 4.54
C ALA A 402 1.45 -25.70 3.61
N ALA A 403 2.51 -25.06 3.12
CA ALA A 403 3.61 -25.77 2.47
C ALA A 403 4.44 -26.49 3.54
N THR A 404 4.86 -27.71 3.24
CA THR A 404 5.83 -28.44 4.06
C THR A 404 7.21 -27.83 3.85
N LEU A 405 7.85 -27.45 4.93
CA LEU A 405 9.19 -26.88 4.94
C LEU A 405 10.25 -27.99 5.06
N ALA A 406 11.41 -27.76 4.46
CA ALA A 406 12.56 -28.63 4.62
C ALA A 406 13.20 -28.43 6.00
N ASP A 407 13.31 -29.50 6.80
CA ASP A 407 13.94 -29.43 8.12
C ASP A 407 15.47 -29.53 8.05
N ILE A 408 15.99 -30.00 6.92
CA ILE A 408 17.42 -30.14 6.65
C ILE A 408 17.76 -29.58 5.27
N GLY A 409 18.93 -28.96 5.16
CA GLY A 409 19.48 -28.52 3.87
C GLY A 409 20.17 -29.66 3.14
N GLY A 410 19.96 -29.79 1.83
CA GLY A 410 20.52 -30.92 1.09
C GLY A 410 20.08 -31.02 -0.37
N LYS A 411 20.51 -32.10 -1.00
CA LYS A 411 20.12 -32.42 -2.37
C LYS A 411 18.83 -33.24 -2.36
N ILE A 412 17.88 -32.84 -3.17
CA ILE A 412 16.58 -33.49 -3.29
C ILE A 412 16.65 -34.67 -4.26
N ASP A 413 16.14 -35.81 -3.83
CA ASP A 413 15.70 -36.88 -4.71
C ASP A 413 14.17 -37.00 -4.67
N ILE A 414 13.57 -37.25 -5.83
CA ILE A 414 12.12 -37.41 -5.98
C ILE A 414 11.87 -38.80 -6.54
N ASP A 415 11.07 -39.58 -5.82
CA ASP A 415 10.54 -40.85 -6.25
C ASP A 415 9.02 -40.74 -6.46
N ASP A 416 8.61 -40.93 -7.71
CA ASP A 416 7.22 -40.87 -8.17
C ASP A 416 6.71 -42.27 -8.62
N SER A 417 7.36 -43.35 -8.18
CA SER A 417 6.96 -44.72 -8.54
C SER A 417 5.72 -45.22 -7.77
N ASP A 418 5.40 -44.61 -6.63
CA ASP A 418 4.35 -45.05 -5.70
C ASP A 418 3.02 -44.26 -5.85
N ARG A 419 2.01 -44.64 -5.04
CA ARG A 419 0.74 -43.90 -4.88
C ARG A 419 0.92 -42.48 -4.31
N THR A 420 2.07 -42.21 -3.69
CA THR A 420 2.47 -40.94 -3.07
C THR A 420 3.80 -40.51 -3.65
N ILE A 421 4.00 -39.20 -3.84
CA ILE A 421 5.28 -38.64 -4.25
C ILE A 421 6.18 -38.57 -3.02
N LYS A 422 7.31 -39.26 -3.04
CA LYS A 422 8.30 -39.23 -1.96
C LYS A 422 9.42 -38.27 -2.34
N VAL A 423 9.71 -37.34 -1.44
CA VAL A 423 10.80 -36.37 -1.57
C VAL A 423 11.80 -36.69 -0.46
N THR A 424 12.98 -37.16 -0.82
CA THR A 424 14.05 -37.49 0.11
C THR A 424 15.12 -36.42 0.04
N ILE A 425 15.39 -35.77 1.17
CA ILE A 425 16.48 -34.79 1.27
C ILE A 425 17.71 -35.50 1.80
N THR A 426 18.77 -35.56 0.99
CA THR A 426 20.06 -36.08 1.42
C THR A 426 20.96 -34.90 1.79
N PRO A 427 21.38 -34.76 3.06
CA PRO A 427 22.19 -33.63 3.47
C PRO A 427 23.56 -33.66 2.78
N THR A 428 24.06 -32.47 2.50
CA THR A 428 25.37 -32.27 1.84
C THR A 428 26.38 -31.56 2.75
N ALA A 429 25.91 -31.04 3.90
CA ALA A 429 26.72 -30.43 4.95
C ALA A 429 26.82 -31.37 6.16
N LEU A 430 27.94 -31.26 6.88
CA LEU A 430 28.17 -31.94 8.15
C LEU A 430 27.47 -31.15 9.27
N ASP A 431 26.85 -31.84 10.24
CA ASP A 431 26.29 -31.23 11.44
C ASP A 431 27.38 -30.73 12.41
N GLU A 432 26.99 -30.06 13.51
CA GLU A 432 27.89 -29.55 14.55
C GLU A 432 28.80 -30.65 15.17
N ASP A 433 28.37 -31.91 15.11
CA ASP A 433 29.11 -33.09 15.59
C ASP A 433 30.01 -33.73 14.52
N GLY A 434 30.05 -33.20 13.29
CA GLY A 434 30.88 -33.72 12.19
C GLY A 434 30.34 -34.98 11.50
N GLU A 435 29.06 -35.34 11.73
CA GLU A 435 28.35 -36.42 11.05
C GLU A 435 27.37 -35.86 9.99
N LEU A 436 27.03 -36.67 8.99
CA LEU A 436 25.94 -36.34 8.06
C LEU A 436 24.61 -36.65 8.75
N PRO A 437 23.67 -35.69 8.85
CA PRO A 437 22.34 -35.97 9.37
C PRO A 437 21.67 -37.09 8.57
N ASN A 438 20.77 -37.83 9.22
CA ASN A 438 20.02 -38.87 8.52
C ASN A 438 19.15 -38.25 7.41
N PRO A 439 19.08 -38.86 6.21
CA PRO A 439 18.18 -38.41 5.16
C PRO A 439 16.74 -38.36 5.67
N LYS A 440 16.03 -37.28 5.38
CA LYS A 440 14.64 -37.10 5.81
C LYS A 440 13.71 -37.24 4.62
N GLU A 441 12.69 -38.09 4.79
CA GLU A 441 11.69 -38.39 3.77
C GLU A 441 10.39 -37.65 4.03
N TYR A 442 9.86 -37.00 2.99
CA TYR A 442 8.56 -36.34 2.98
C TYR A 442 7.64 -37.02 1.96
N SER A 443 6.41 -37.29 2.35
CA SER A 443 5.42 -37.95 1.49
C SER A 443 4.27 -37.00 1.15
N PHE A 444 4.05 -36.77 -0.15
CA PHE A 444 3.00 -35.90 -0.66
C PHE A 444 1.95 -36.69 -1.46
N PRO A 445 0.66 -36.30 -1.40
CA PRO A 445 -0.35 -36.79 -2.33
C PRO A 445 0.01 -36.45 -3.79
N ARG A 446 -0.33 -37.32 -4.75
CA ARG A 446 -0.05 -37.11 -6.19
C ARG A 446 -0.64 -35.83 -6.80
N ARG A 447 -1.70 -35.29 -6.18
CA ARG A 447 -2.30 -34.00 -6.60
C ARG A 447 -1.49 -32.78 -6.19
N THR A 448 -0.54 -32.94 -5.29
CA THR A 448 0.25 -31.83 -4.74
C THR A 448 1.28 -31.39 -5.77
N ARG A 449 1.28 -30.10 -6.11
CA ARG A 449 2.29 -29.51 -6.96
C ARG A 449 3.55 -29.24 -6.14
N LEU A 450 4.65 -29.87 -6.54
CA LEU A 450 5.96 -29.64 -5.93
C LEU A 450 6.59 -28.36 -6.47
N ARG A 451 7.26 -27.61 -5.60
CA ARG A 451 8.02 -26.41 -5.97
C ARG A 451 9.47 -26.74 -6.32
N VAL A 452 9.94 -27.90 -5.87
CA VAL A 452 11.32 -28.38 -6.00
C VAL A 452 11.48 -29.37 -7.15
N THR A 453 12.67 -29.41 -7.73
CA THR A 453 13.02 -30.32 -8.83
C THR A 453 14.05 -31.37 -8.39
N LYS A 454 14.07 -32.53 -9.06
CA LYS A 454 15.01 -33.61 -8.75
C LYS A 454 16.45 -33.13 -8.94
N GLY A 455 17.27 -33.29 -7.91
CA GLY A 455 18.66 -32.87 -7.88
C GLY A 455 18.90 -31.41 -7.48
N GLN A 456 17.84 -30.64 -7.21
CA GLN A 456 17.94 -29.28 -6.68
C GLN A 456 18.54 -29.30 -5.26
N LEU A 457 19.34 -28.29 -4.96
CA LEU A 457 19.89 -28.05 -3.63
C LEU A 457 18.93 -27.10 -2.91
N VAL A 458 18.48 -27.51 -1.72
CA VAL A 458 17.59 -26.71 -0.86
C VAL A 458 18.27 -26.38 0.44
N GLU A 459 17.93 -25.20 0.95
CA GLU A 459 18.32 -24.75 2.26
C GLU A 459 17.28 -25.14 3.30
N LEU A 460 17.69 -25.06 4.56
CA LEU A 460 16.81 -25.28 5.70
C LEU A 460 15.66 -24.25 5.68
N GLY A 461 14.42 -24.72 5.81
CA GLY A 461 13.19 -23.93 5.77
C GLY A 461 12.65 -23.62 4.36
N ASP A 462 13.20 -24.20 3.30
CA ASP A 462 12.65 -24.06 1.94
C ASP A 462 11.33 -24.81 1.76
N ALA A 463 10.42 -24.23 0.98
CA ALA A 463 9.12 -24.82 0.69
C ALA A 463 9.23 -25.94 -0.36
N LEU A 464 8.80 -27.16 0.02
CA LEU A 464 8.85 -28.33 -0.87
C LEU A 464 7.68 -28.38 -1.86
N ASN A 465 6.50 -27.92 -1.43
CA ASN A 465 5.29 -27.87 -2.25
C ASN A 465 4.70 -26.46 -2.36
N GLU A 466 3.80 -26.27 -3.33
CA GLU A 466 2.99 -25.06 -3.41
C GLU A 466 2.13 -24.90 -2.14
N GLY A 467 2.13 -23.70 -1.57
CA GLY A 467 1.40 -23.39 -0.36
C GLY A 467 1.98 -22.17 0.36
N SER A 468 1.31 -21.78 1.43
CA SER A 468 1.79 -20.71 2.32
C SER A 468 2.74 -21.28 3.36
N LEU A 469 3.80 -20.56 3.72
CA LEU A 469 4.70 -20.99 4.79
C LEU A 469 4.03 -20.73 6.14
N ASN A 470 4.20 -21.67 7.08
CA ASN A 470 3.82 -21.48 8.47
C ASN A 470 4.86 -20.58 9.16
N PRO A 471 4.50 -19.38 9.66
CA PRO A 471 5.46 -18.47 10.30
C PRO A 471 6.14 -19.06 11.55
N GLY A 472 5.45 -19.91 12.31
CA GLY A 472 6.00 -20.52 13.53
C GLY A 472 7.10 -21.52 13.22
N GLU A 473 6.84 -22.42 12.26
CA GLU A 473 7.85 -23.37 11.78
C GLU A 473 9.01 -22.65 11.08
N LEU A 474 8.71 -21.62 10.29
CA LEU A 474 9.73 -20.83 9.61
C LEU A 474 10.67 -20.13 10.60
N LEU A 475 10.16 -19.66 11.75
CA LEU A 475 10.98 -19.04 12.80
C LEU A 475 11.91 -20.03 13.51
N GLN A 476 11.49 -21.29 13.64
CA GLN A 476 12.31 -22.35 14.25
C GLN A 476 13.37 -22.86 13.28
N LEU A 477 13.04 -22.88 11.99
CA LEU A 477 13.90 -23.41 10.93
C LEU A 477 14.88 -22.36 10.40
N ARG A 478 14.41 -21.15 10.09
CA ARG A 478 15.23 -20.06 9.52
C ARG A 478 15.48 -18.94 10.53
N ASP A 479 16.40 -18.07 10.16
CA ASP A 479 16.69 -16.85 10.91
C ASP A 479 15.44 -15.98 11.14
N PRO A 480 15.31 -15.31 12.30
CA PRO A 480 14.22 -14.39 12.58
C PRO A 480 14.05 -13.33 11.50
N THR A 481 15.14 -12.84 10.90
CA THR A 481 15.12 -11.86 9.81
C THR A 481 14.39 -12.39 8.57
N ALA A 482 14.60 -13.66 8.21
CA ALA A 482 13.94 -14.26 7.06
C ALA A 482 12.42 -14.37 7.29
N THR A 483 12.02 -14.74 8.51
CA THR A 483 10.61 -14.79 8.91
C THR A 483 9.96 -13.41 8.93
N GLU A 484 10.66 -12.39 9.45
CA GLU A 484 10.19 -10.99 9.43
C GLU A 484 9.94 -10.51 7.99
N LEU A 485 10.90 -10.71 7.09
CA LEU A 485 10.79 -10.29 5.69
C LEU A 485 9.73 -11.09 4.93
N TYR A 486 9.56 -12.38 5.25
CA TYR A 486 8.49 -13.19 4.69
C TYR A 486 7.11 -12.64 5.06
N LEU A 487 6.88 -12.32 6.34
CA LEU A 487 5.61 -11.74 6.80
C LEU A 487 5.32 -10.39 6.12
N VAL A 488 6.32 -9.52 6.03
CA VAL A 488 6.19 -8.23 5.33
C VAL A 488 5.84 -8.45 3.86
N GLY A 489 6.56 -9.34 3.17
CA GLY A 489 6.34 -9.66 1.76
C GLY A 489 4.96 -10.25 1.49
N GLU A 490 4.45 -11.15 2.34
CA GLU A 490 3.12 -11.74 2.16
C GLU A 490 2.00 -10.72 2.34
N VAL A 491 2.07 -9.86 3.35
CA VAL A 491 1.09 -8.77 3.53
C VAL A 491 1.16 -7.80 2.35
N GLN A 492 2.37 -7.43 1.92
CA GLN A 492 2.58 -6.51 0.80
C GLN A 492 2.03 -7.06 -0.52
N LYS A 493 2.18 -8.37 -0.79
CA LYS A 493 1.58 -9.04 -1.97
C LYS A 493 0.06 -8.90 -1.98
N VAL A 494 -0.59 -9.06 -0.82
CA VAL A 494 -2.05 -8.94 -0.73
C VAL A 494 -2.48 -7.51 -1.07
N TYR A 495 -1.87 -6.49 -0.47
CA TYR A 495 -2.22 -5.09 -0.77
C TYR A 495 -1.90 -4.70 -2.22
N LYS A 496 -0.73 -5.08 -2.74
CA LYS A 496 -0.34 -4.85 -4.15
C LYS A 496 -1.29 -5.51 -5.14
N SER A 497 -1.74 -6.75 -4.87
CA SER A 497 -2.72 -7.46 -5.73
C SER A 497 -4.05 -6.72 -5.87
N GLN A 498 -4.34 -5.81 -4.93
CA GLN A 498 -5.55 -5.00 -4.89
C GLN A 498 -5.32 -3.55 -5.33
N GLY A 499 -4.13 -3.24 -5.84
CA GLY A 499 -3.75 -1.90 -6.30
C GLY A 499 -3.61 -0.88 -5.16
N VAL A 500 -3.31 -1.32 -3.93
CA VAL A 500 -2.99 -0.45 -2.81
C VAL A 500 -1.48 -0.52 -2.57
N GLU A 501 -0.80 0.61 -2.71
CA GLU A 501 0.62 0.74 -2.35
C GLU A 501 0.73 1.19 -0.88
N ILE A 502 1.31 0.33 -0.03
CA ILE A 502 1.66 0.65 1.36
C ILE A 502 3.17 0.55 1.48
N HIS A 503 3.79 1.45 2.24
CA HIS A 503 5.23 1.38 2.48
C HIS A 503 5.57 0.29 3.52
N ASP A 504 6.58 -0.54 3.23
CA ASP A 504 6.98 -1.71 4.02
C ASP A 504 7.21 -1.39 5.52
N LYS A 505 7.79 -0.23 5.83
CA LYS A 505 8.02 0.25 7.22
C LYS A 505 6.79 0.16 8.14
N HIS A 506 5.58 0.36 7.62
CA HIS A 506 4.36 0.25 8.42
C HIS A 506 4.07 -1.21 8.80
N ILE A 507 4.27 -2.14 7.87
CA ILE A 507 4.09 -3.57 8.11
C ILE A 507 5.20 -4.09 9.01
N GLU A 508 6.46 -3.67 8.76
CA GLU A 508 7.61 -3.99 9.60
C GLU A 508 7.40 -3.58 11.06
N LEU A 509 6.76 -2.43 11.30
CA LEU A 509 6.43 -1.97 12.66
C LEU A 509 5.50 -2.95 13.38
N ILE A 510 4.49 -3.49 12.70
CA ILE A 510 3.58 -4.48 13.27
C ILE A 510 4.27 -5.82 13.46
N VAL A 511 5.04 -6.27 12.46
CA VAL A 511 5.80 -7.54 12.52
C VAL A 511 6.83 -7.50 13.65
N ARG A 512 7.48 -6.36 13.89
CA ARG A 512 8.36 -6.15 15.05
C ARG A 512 7.63 -6.43 16.36
N GLN A 513 6.38 -5.99 16.50
CA GLN A 513 5.60 -6.23 17.72
C GLN A 513 5.20 -7.71 17.88
N MET A 514 4.96 -8.41 16.78
CA MET A 514 4.66 -9.85 16.80
C MET A 514 5.85 -10.71 17.27
N LEU A 515 7.08 -10.26 16.98
CA LEU A 515 8.34 -10.95 17.30
C LEU A 515 9.13 -10.28 18.44
N LYS A 516 8.52 -9.34 19.16
CA LYS A 516 9.17 -8.58 20.25
C LYS A 516 9.54 -9.48 21.44
N LYS A 517 8.74 -10.51 21.69
CA LYS A 517 8.83 -11.38 22.87
C LYS A 517 9.64 -12.63 22.59
N VAL A 518 10.40 -13.06 23.59
CA VAL A 518 11.10 -14.34 23.63
C VAL A 518 10.68 -15.11 24.88
N ARG A 519 10.70 -16.44 24.80
CA ARG A 519 10.43 -17.31 25.95
C ARG A 519 11.76 -17.74 26.55
N VAL A 520 11.94 -17.50 27.85
CA VAL A 520 13.14 -17.96 28.57
C VAL A 520 13.06 -19.48 28.73
N GLU A 521 14.11 -20.20 28.33
CA GLU A 521 14.21 -21.66 28.53
C GLU A 521 14.92 -21.96 29.84
N THR A 522 16.15 -21.45 29.99
CA THR A 522 16.96 -21.55 31.20
C THR A 522 17.25 -20.15 31.72
N ASN A 523 17.16 -19.97 33.02
CA ASN A 523 17.38 -18.67 33.66
C ASN A 523 18.87 -18.33 33.84
N GLY A 524 19.76 -19.33 33.82
CA GLY A 524 21.17 -19.13 34.19
C GLY A 524 21.28 -18.40 35.53
N ASP A 525 22.16 -17.40 35.58
CA ASP A 525 22.33 -16.49 36.73
C ASP A 525 21.51 -15.18 36.59
N THR A 526 20.56 -15.12 35.65
CA THR A 526 19.67 -13.95 35.49
C THR A 526 18.51 -13.98 36.48
N GLU A 527 17.85 -12.84 36.69
CA GLU A 527 16.62 -12.73 37.51
C GLU A 527 15.36 -13.23 36.78
N LEU A 528 15.50 -13.71 35.54
CA LEU A 528 14.38 -14.16 34.73
C LEU A 528 13.91 -15.55 35.15
N LEU A 529 12.63 -15.85 34.91
CA LEU A 529 12.07 -17.16 35.23
C LEU A 529 11.94 -18.03 33.98
N PRO A 530 12.23 -19.34 34.06
CA PRO A 530 11.94 -20.27 32.97
C PRO A 530 10.46 -20.23 32.56
N GLY A 531 10.20 -20.16 31.26
CA GLY A 531 8.87 -20.04 30.67
C GLY A 531 8.30 -18.62 30.62
N GLN A 532 8.95 -17.63 31.24
CA GLN A 532 8.52 -16.23 31.21
C GLN A 532 8.67 -15.63 29.81
N LEU A 533 7.69 -14.81 29.40
CA LEU A 533 7.75 -14.02 28.18
C LEU A 533 8.34 -12.64 28.47
N VAL A 534 9.49 -12.36 27.87
CA VAL A 534 10.22 -11.09 28.07
C VAL A 534 10.54 -10.44 26.73
N ASP A 535 10.75 -9.12 26.72
CA ASP A 535 11.18 -8.41 25.52
C ASP A 535 12.62 -8.81 25.17
N ARG A 536 12.89 -9.10 23.88
CA ARG A 536 14.21 -9.53 23.39
C ARG A 536 15.34 -8.58 23.82
N VAL A 537 15.10 -7.27 23.68
CA VAL A 537 16.08 -6.22 24.03
C VAL A 537 16.42 -6.23 25.52
N VAL A 538 15.42 -6.48 26.38
CA VAL A 538 15.61 -6.53 27.84
C VAL A 538 16.42 -7.78 28.21
N LEU A 539 16.10 -8.93 27.60
CA LEU A 539 16.85 -10.16 27.83
C LEU A 539 18.31 -10.04 27.38
N GLU A 540 18.55 -9.46 26.18
CA GLU A 540 19.91 -9.23 25.68
C GLU A 540 20.72 -8.31 26.61
N ARG A 541 20.07 -7.28 27.19
CA ARG A 541 20.69 -6.40 28.18
C ARG A 541 21.07 -7.13 29.46
N GLU A 542 20.17 -7.95 30.01
CA GLU A 542 20.46 -8.74 31.22
C GLU A 542 21.54 -9.79 30.96
N ASN A 543 21.51 -10.48 29.82
CA ASN A 543 22.58 -11.41 29.42
C ASN A 543 23.91 -10.68 29.26
N ALA A 544 23.93 -9.46 28.71
CA ALA A 544 25.16 -8.66 28.63
C ALA A 544 25.67 -8.24 30.01
N ARG A 545 24.79 -8.00 30.99
CA ARG A 545 25.16 -7.71 32.39
C ARG A 545 25.77 -8.94 33.06
N VAL A 546 25.08 -10.09 33.02
CA VAL A 546 25.55 -11.34 33.63
C VAL A 546 26.85 -11.82 32.99
N LYS A 547 27.00 -11.65 31.66
CA LYS A 547 28.27 -11.93 30.96
C LYS A 547 29.44 -11.09 31.48
N LYS A 548 29.21 -9.82 31.83
CA LYS A 548 30.24 -8.96 32.45
C LYS A 548 30.59 -9.41 33.86
N GLU A 549 29.61 -9.95 34.59
CA GLU A 549 29.76 -10.55 35.91
C GLU A 549 30.37 -11.98 35.85
N LYS A 550 30.61 -12.51 34.65
CA LYS A 550 31.11 -13.88 34.36
C LYS A 550 30.16 -15.00 34.82
N GLY A 551 28.87 -14.72 34.91
CA GLY A 551 27.83 -15.72 35.16
C GLY A 551 27.33 -16.41 33.89
N GLU A 552 26.47 -17.41 34.08
CA GLU A 552 25.79 -18.14 33.02
C GLU A 552 24.61 -17.33 32.47
N GLN A 553 24.55 -17.16 31.15
CA GLN A 553 23.49 -16.39 30.48
C GLN A 553 22.20 -17.20 30.40
N ALA A 554 21.06 -16.51 30.38
CA ALA A 554 19.78 -17.15 30.11
C ALA A 554 19.68 -17.55 28.64
N THR A 555 19.22 -18.78 28.37
CA THR A 555 18.85 -19.23 27.02
C THR A 555 17.38 -18.92 26.74
N PHE A 556 17.03 -18.72 25.47
CA PHE A 556 15.68 -18.36 25.07
C PHE A 556 15.29 -18.94 23.72
N GLU A 557 13.99 -19.18 23.57
CA GLU A 557 13.34 -19.55 22.33
C GLU A 557 12.63 -18.31 21.73
N PRO A 558 12.94 -17.91 20.48
CA PRO A 558 12.16 -16.90 19.77
C PRO A 558 10.73 -17.39 19.55
N ILE A 559 9.75 -16.56 19.88
CA ILE A 559 8.33 -16.88 19.64
C ILE A 559 7.67 -15.84 18.77
N ILE A 560 6.70 -16.27 17.98
CA ILE A 560 5.80 -15.38 17.25
C ILE A 560 4.44 -15.33 17.96
N LEU A 561 3.97 -14.12 18.25
CA LEU A 561 2.66 -13.87 18.82
C LEU A 561 1.78 -13.16 17.79
N GLY A 562 0.57 -13.65 17.58
CA GLY A 562 -0.45 -12.90 16.85
C GLY A 562 -0.78 -11.58 17.55
N ILE A 563 -1.21 -10.57 16.80
CA ILE A 563 -1.45 -9.21 17.31
C ILE A 563 -2.39 -9.17 18.54
N THR A 564 -3.39 -10.06 18.60
CA THR A 564 -4.30 -10.16 19.76
C THR A 564 -3.60 -10.65 21.03
N LYS A 565 -2.65 -11.59 20.91
CA LYS A 565 -1.87 -12.09 22.04
C LYS A 565 -0.75 -11.12 22.42
N ALA A 566 -0.12 -10.49 21.42
CA ALA A 566 0.91 -9.48 21.63
C ALA A 566 0.37 -8.27 22.39
N SER A 567 -0.85 -7.80 22.09
CA SER A 567 -1.48 -6.68 22.81
C SER A 567 -1.86 -6.99 24.26
N LEU A 568 -2.11 -8.26 24.60
CA LEU A 568 -2.32 -8.70 26.00
C LEU A 568 -1.01 -8.84 26.78
N ALA A 569 0.11 -9.06 26.08
CA ALA A 569 1.44 -9.24 26.68
C ALA A 569 2.22 -7.92 26.85
N THR A 570 1.55 -6.77 26.81
CA THR A 570 2.15 -5.45 27.06
C THR A 570 2.50 -5.25 28.52
N GLU A 571 3.49 -4.40 28.82
CA GLU A 571 3.88 -4.11 30.22
C GLU A 571 2.81 -3.36 31.01
N SER A 572 2.02 -2.50 30.33
CA SER A 572 0.93 -1.77 30.96
C SER A 572 -0.29 -2.68 31.12
N PHE A 573 -0.65 -2.96 32.37
CA PHE A 573 -1.89 -3.68 32.69
C PHE A 573 -3.13 -2.81 32.44
N LEU A 574 -3.04 -1.47 32.54
CA LEU A 574 -4.15 -0.56 32.24
C LEU A 574 -4.50 -0.61 30.74
N SER A 575 -3.48 -0.60 29.89
CA SER A 575 -3.67 -0.75 28.45
C SER A 575 -4.23 -2.13 28.10
N ALA A 576 -3.64 -3.21 28.61
CA ALA A 576 -4.10 -4.57 28.34
C ALA A 576 -5.55 -4.79 28.80
N ALA A 577 -5.92 -4.30 30.00
CA ALA A 577 -7.25 -4.44 30.58
C ALA A 577 -8.35 -3.72 29.77
N SER A 578 -8.00 -2.68 29.02
CA SER A 578 -8.93 -1.95 28.13
C SER A 578 -9.32 -2.72 26.85
N PHE A 579 -8.51 -3.72 26.48
CA PHE A 579 -8.68 -4.42 25.21
C PHE A 579 -9.60 -5.63 25.34
N GLN A 580 -9.15 -6.69 26.01
CA GLN A 580 -9.86 -7.95 26.23
C GLN A 580 -9.43 -8.60 27.55
N GLU A 581 -10.20 -9.58 28.03
CA GLU A 581 -9.88 -10.38 29.24
C GLU A 581 -9.62 -9.53 30.51
N THR A 582 -10.31 -8.40 30.67
CA THR A 582 -10.11 -7.41 31.76
C THR A 582 -9.97 -8.05 33.15
N THR A 583 -10.86 -8.99 33.52
CA THR A 583 -10.83 -9.66 34.83
C THR A 583 -9.52 -10.42 35.06
N LYS A 584 -9.03 -11.14 34.05
CA LYS A 584 -7.81 -11.93 34.14
C LYS A 584 -6.59 -11.02 34.25
N VAL A 585 -6.49 -10.01 33.38
CA VAL A 585 -5.39 -9.03 33.39
C VAL A 585 -5.28 -8.32 34.74
N LEU A 586 -6.40 -7.86 35.30
CA LEU A 586 -6.41 -7.18 36.60
C LEU A 586 -6.08 -8.12 37.76
N THR A 587 -6.52 -9.38 37.68
CA THR A 587 -6.21 -10.40 38.71
C THR A 587 -4.71 -10.71 38.72
N ASP A 588 -4.12 -10.96 37.55
CA ASP A 588 -2.69 -11.22 37.41
C ASP A 588 -1.86 -10.02 37.89
N ALA A 589 -2.25 -8.80 37.50
CA ALA A 589 -1.59 -7.58 37.94
C ALA A 589 -1.69 -7.37 39.47
N ALA A 590 -2.81 -7.72 40.09
CA ALA A 590 -3.01 -7.62 41.54
C ALA A 590 -2.19 -8.67 42.31
N ILE A 591 -2.09 -9.89 41.79
CA ILE A 591 -1.27 -10.97 42.39
C ILE A 591 0.21 -10.62 42.30
N GLU A 592 0.67 -10.11 41.16
CA GLU A 592 2.07 -9.72 40.93
C GLU A 592 2.45 -8.38 41.57
N GLY A 593 1.46 -7.56 41.99
CA GLY A 593 1.71 -6.22 42.53
C GLY A 593 2.30 -5.26 41.48
N LYS A 594 1.87 -5.35 40.21
CA LYS A 594 2.43 -4.56 39.10
C LYS A 594 2.26 -3.06 39.31
N ILE A 595 3.28 -2.30 38.94
CA ILE A 595 3.27 -0.83 38.92
C ILE A 595 3.29 -0.38 37.46
N ASP A 596 2.26 0.37 37.05
CA ASP A 596 2.21 0.96 35.72
C ASP A 596 2.97 2.30 35.67
N ARG A 597 3.88 2.44 34.70
CA ARG A 597 4.72 3.64 34.51
C ARG A 597 4.10 4.68 33.58
N LEU A 598 2.94 4.41 32.97
CA LEU A 598 2.23 5.34 32.08
C LEU A 598 3.08 5.82 30.90
N ASN A 599 3.84 4.89 30.32
CA ASN A 599 4.73 5.20 29.20
C ASN A 599 3.99 5.27 27.86
N GLY A 600 2.84 4.62 27.72
CA GLY A 600 2.05 4.53 26.50
C GLY A 600 1.03 5.65 26.35
N LEU A 601 0.39 5.68 25.19
CA LEU A 601 -0.66 6.66 24.89
C LEU A 601 -1.94 6.36 25.67
N LYS A 602 -2.37 5.09 25.68
CA LYS A 602 -3.69 4.71 26.19
C LYS A 602 -3.83 4.86 27.69
N GLU A 603 -2.81 4.49 28.47
CA GLU A 603 -2.89 4.66 29.93
C GLU A 603 -3.09 6.13 30.33
N ASN A 604 -2.41 7.05 29.62
CA ASN A 604 -2.54 8.49 29.87
C ASN A 604 -3.93 8.99 29.47
N VAL A 605 -4.48 8.52 28.36
CA VAL A 605 -5.87 8.84 27.97
C VAL A 605 -6.88 8.34 29.02
N ILE A 606 -6.73 7.10 29.51
CA ILE A 606 -7.62 6.52 30.52
C ILE A 606 -7.60 7.33 31.82
N ILE A 607 -6.43 7.80 32.24
CA ILE A 607 -6.25 8.57 33.48
C ILE A 607 -6.58 10.06 33.30
N GLY A 608 -6.67 10.56 32.07
CA GLY A 608 -6.89 11.98 31.77
C GLY A 608 -5.62 12.84 31.85
N LYS A 609 -4.45 12.26 31.59
CA LYS A 609 -3.16 12.96 31.45
C LYS A 609 -2.83 13.22 29.98
N LEU A 610 -1.96 14.21 29.74
CA LEU A 610 -1.39 14.45 28.42
C LEU A 610 -0.64 13.20 27.93
N ILE A 611 -0.89 12.81 26.68
CA ILE A 611 -0.20 11.67 26.04
C ILE A 611 1.31 11.95 25.90
N PRO A 612 2.19 10.95 26.05
CA PRO A 612 3.64 11.12 25.95
C PRO A 612 4.14 11.11 24.48
N ALA A 613 3.45 11.82 23.59
CA ALA A 613 3.80 11.97 22.17
C ALA A 613 3.63 13.42 21.73
N ALA A 614 4.35 13.81 20.67
CA ALA A 614 4.38 15.16 20.12
C ALA A 614 4.48 16.23 21.23
N THR A 615 3.65 17.27 21.19
CA THR A 615 3.58 18.38 22.17
C THR A 615 3.38 17.94 23.62
N GLY A 616 2.92 16.70 23.84
CA GLY A 616 2.77 16.13 25.17
C GLY A 616 4.09 15.71 25.83
N LEU A 617 5.20 15.62 25.10
CA LEU A 617 6.53 15.37 25.68
C LEU A 617 7.05 16.60 26.45
N LYS A 618 7.75 16.35 27.57
CA LYS A 618 8.28 17.43 28.44
C LYS A 618 9.14 18.45 27.69
N GLN A 619 9.89 18.02 26.69
CA GLN A 619 10.77 18.88 25.89
C GLN A 619 10.01 19.92 25.05
N TYR A 620 8.80 19.59 24.56
CA TYR A 620 8.02 20.51 23.72
C TYR A 620 7.05 21.38 24.53
N ARG A 621 6.72 20.99 25.78
CA ARG A 621 5.85 21.79 26.65
C ARG A 621 6.40 23.16 27.01
N GLN A 622 7.70 23.36 26.84
CA GLN A 622 8.38 24.63 27.17
C GLN A 622 8.54 25.54 25.95
N ILE A 623 8.08 25.12 24.76
CA ILE A 623 8.23 25.88 23.53
C ILE A 623 6.97 26.75 23.33
N ALA A 624 7.18 28.05 23.12
CA ALA A 624 6.13 28.96 22.67
C ALA A 624 5.92 28.81 21.16
N ILE A 625 4.68 28.60 20.73
CA ILE A 625 4.31 28.47 19.32
C ILE A 625 3.76 29.82 18.86
N GLU A 626 4.35 30.40 17.81
CA GLU A 626 3.83 31.60 17.13
C GLU A 626 3.11 31.20 15.84
N PRO A 627 1.97 31.82 15.49
CA PRO A 627 1.30 31.57 14.21
C PRO A 627 2.19 32.04 13.05
N THR A 628 2.36 31.20 12.03
CA THR A 628 3.02 31.62 10.79
C THR A 628 2.14 32.62 10.05
N ASP A 629 2.71 33.72 9.55
CA ASP A 629 1.99 34.68 8.73
C ASP A 629 1.39 33.97 7.49
N PRO A 630 0.11 34.21 7.16
CA PRO A 630 -0.50 33.62 5.98
C PRO A 630 0.25 34.09 4.73
N LEU A 631 0.62 33.13 3.86
CA LEU A 631 1.21 33.45 2.57
C LEU A 631 0.24 34.36 1.79
N PRO A 632 0.70 35.51 1.27
CA PRO A 632 -0.17 36.41 0.53
C PRO A 632 -0.64 35.71 -0.76
N VAL A 633 -1.93 35.40 -0.82
CA VAL A 633 -2.57 34.90 -2.04
C VAL A 633 -2.74 36.09 -2.98
N THR A 634 -1.70 36.38 -3.77
CA THR A 634 -1.72 37.51 -4.70
C THR A 634 -2.25 37.05 -6.04
N PHE A 635 -3.57 37.10 -6.25
CA PHE A 635 -4.15 37.10 -7.60
C PHE A 635 -3.97 38.51 -8.18
N GLN A 636 -2.80 38.80 -8.73
CA GLN A 636 -2.61 39.98 -9.57
C GLN A 636 -2.49 39.51 -11.02
N HIS A 637 -3.53 39.75 -11.80
CA HIS A 637 -3.45 39.66 -13.25
C HIS A 637 -2.40 40.66 -13.74
N PRO A 638 -1.36 40.24 -14.47
CA PRO A 638 -0.46 41.20 -15.12
C PRO A 638 -1.25 41.96 -16.19
N GLU A 639 -1.02 43.27 -16.29
CA GLU A 639 -1.62 44.17 -17.30
C GLU A 639 -1.44 43.63 -18.74
N ALA A 640 -0.39 42.84 -18.98
CA ALA A 640 -0.12 42.15 -20.24
C ALA A 640 -1.19 41.12 -20.65
N GLU A 641 -1.95 40.56 -19.70
CA GLU A 641 -3.04 39.63 -20.01
C GLU A 641 -4.33 40.36 -20.41
N ALA A 642 -4.55 41.57 -19.88
CA ALA A 642 -5.58 42.47 -20.36
C ALA A 642 -5.28 42.91 -21.81
N GLU A 643 -4.01 43.17 -22.13
CA GLU A 643 -3.58 43.43 -23.51
C GLU A 643 -3.73 42.19 -24.42
N LEU A 644 -3.44 40.98 -23.92
CA LEU A 644 -3.60 39.75 -24.70
C LEU A 644 -5.07 39.36 -24.92
N LEU A 645 -5.94 39.59 -23.93
CA LEU A 645 -7.39 39.42 -24.01
C LEU A 645 -8.00 40.48 -24.93
N ALA A 646 -7.56 41.74 -24.83
CA ALA A 646 -7.97 42.82 -25.73
C ALA A 646 -7.53 42.53 -27.19
N ALA A 647 -6.32 41.99 -27.39
CA ALA A 647 -5.86 41.56 -28.71
C ALA A 647 -6.66 40.37 -29.27
N LEU A 648 -7.16 39.47 -28.41
CA LEU A 648 -8.05 38.38 -28.80
C LEU A 648 -9.48 38.86 -29.09
N GLU A 649 -9.95 39.90 -28.41
CA GLU A 649 -11.22 40.60 -28.71
C GLU A 649 -11.15 41.37 -30.03
N GLU A 650 -10.07 42.07 -30.32
CA GLU A 650 -9.85 42.76 -31.61
C GLU A 650 -9.86 41.79 -32.81
N ILE A 651 -9.42 40.55 -32.62
CA ILE A 651 -9.49 39.47 -33.62
C ILE A 651 -10.94 38.96 -33.79
N GLY A 652 -11.78 39.08 -32.75
CA GLY A 652 -13.19 38.70 -32.75
C GLY A 652 -14.15 39.78 -33.25
N GLU A 653 -13.79 41.05 -33.20
CA GLU A 653 -14.63 42.19 -33.61
C GLU A 653 -14.82 42.32 -35.14
N GLY A 654 -14.07 41.56 -35.94
CA GLY A 654 -14.22 41.53 -37.41
C GLY A 654 -15.56 40.93 -37.91
N ASP A 655 -16.26 40.16 -37.07
CA ASP A 655 -17.52 39.48 -37.42
C ASP A 655 -18.58 39.67 -36.32
N GLY A 656 -19.03 40.92 -36.08
CA GLY A 656 -20.38 41.24 -35.57
C GLY A 656 -20.96 40.42 -34.40
N PHE A 657 -20.15 40.01 -33.42
CA PHE A 657 -20.58 39.26 -32.24
C PHE A 657 -20.61 40.19 -31.01
N ASP A 658 -21.81 40.43 -30.47
CA ASP A 658 -22.05 41.29 -29.31
C ASP A 658 -21.94 40.48 -27.99
N LEU A 659 -20.85 40.70 -27.25
CA LEU A 659 -20.46 39.96 -26.04
C LEU A 659 -21.32 40.26 -24.80
N ASP A 660 -22.01 41.40 -24.77
CA ASP A 660 -22.90 41.77 -23.66
C ASP A 660 -24.12 40.85 -23.54
N SER A 661 -24.50 40.17 -24.63
CA SER A 661 -25.59 39.20 -24.63
C SER A 661 -25.28 37.87 -23.92
N LEU A 662 -24.00 37.64 -23.55
CA LEU A 662 -23.51 36.42 -22.89
C LEU A 662 -23.24 36.59 -21.38
N GLY A 663 -23.52 37.77 -20.80
CA GLY A 663 -23.34 38.02 -19.36
C GLY A 663 -21.88 38.06 -18.91
N LEU A 664 -20.98 38.48 -19.80
CA LEU A 664 -19.53 38.66 -19.54
C LEU A 664 -19.16 40.13 -19.28
N GLY A 665 -20.13 40.97 -18.87
CA GLY A 665 -19.86 42.32 -18.41
C GLY A 665 -18.96 42.31 -17.18
N LEU A 666 -17.91 43.13 -17.20
CA LEU A 666 -17.02 43.37 -16.06
C LEU A 666 -17.76 44.19 -15.00
N ASP A 667 -18.55 43.53 -14.15
CA ASP A 667 -18.91 44.10 -12.86
C ASP A 667 -17.74 43.89 -11.90
N GLU A 668 -17.12 44.99 -11.45
CA GLU A 668 -16.09 44.99 -10.41
C GLU A 668 -16.59 44.19 -9.19
N PRO A 669 -15.85 43.19 -8.69
CA PRO A 669 -16.22 42.56 -7.44
C PRO A 669 -15.98 43.57 -6.31
N ALA A 670 -17.09 44.05 -5.73
CA ALA A 670 -17.05 44.68 -4.42
C ALA A 670 -16.30 43.74 -3.45
N LEU A 671 -15.27 44.28 -2.80
CA LEU A 671 -14.53 43.62 -1.73
C LEU A 671 -15.47 43.38 -0.53
N ASP A 672 -16.29 42.33 -0.60
CA ASP A 672 -16.94 41.76 0.56
C ASP A 672 -15.91 40.89 1.28
N THR A 673 -15.25 41.48 2.28
CA THR A 673 -14.55 40.73 3.31
C THR A 673 -15.55 39.79 4.00
N PRO A 674 -15.31 38.47 4.06
CA PRO A 674 -16.12 37.61 4.91
C PRO A 674 -15.80 37.98 6.36
N ALA A 675 -16.78 38.55 7.06
CA ALA A 675 -16.75 38.65 8.51
C ALA A 675 -16.71 37.22 9.07
N LEU A 676 -15.53 36.81 9.53
CA LEU A 676 -15.36 35.66 10.40
C LEU A 676 -16.10 35.98 11.71
N ASP A 677 -17.25 35.34 11.89
CA ASP A 677 -17.97 35.28 13.16
C ASP A 677 -17.10 34.49 14.15
N ALA A 678 -16.18 35.20 14.79
CA ALA A 678 -15.43 34.70 15.92
C ALA A 678 -16.38 34.63 17.12
N GLY A 679 -16.94 33.44 17.36
CA GLY A 679 -17.52 33.08 18.65
C GLY A 679 -16.43 33.10 19.72
N ALA A 680 -16.09 34.30 20.19
CA ALA A 680 -15.29 34.51 21.38
C ALA A 680 -16.15 34.10 22.58
N ALA A 681 -15.86 32.92 23.13
CA ALA A 681 -16.23 32.63 24.52
C ALA A 681 -15.40 33.57 25.40
N GLU A 682 -16.06 34.59 25.96
CA GLU A 682 -15.53 35.43 27.03
C GLU A 682 -15.12 34.54 28.21
N LEU A 683 -13.82 34.28 28.34
CA LEU A 683 -13.24 33.77 29.58
C LEU A 683 -13.07 34.98 30.51
N GLU A 684 -13.93 35.06 31.52
CA GLU A 684 -13.79 36.03 32.61
C GLU A 684 -12.40 35.90 33.28
N PRO A 685 -11.72 37.01 33.59
CA PRO A 685 -10.48 36.96 34.35
C PRO A 685 -10.76 36.51 35.79
N ALA A 686 -9.96 35.56 36.27
CA ALA A 686 -9.98 35.12 37.66
C ALA A 686 -9.72 36.31 38.61
N PRO A 687 -10.45 36.43 39.74
CA PRO A 687 -10.18 37.48 40.70
C PRO A 687 -8.86 37.20 41.41
N GLU A 688 -8.01 38.23 41.48
CA GLU A 688 -6.88 38.28 42.38
C GLU A 688 -7.38 38.28 43.84
N GLU A 689 -7.09 37.21 44.58
CA GLU A 689 -6.80 37.21 46.02
C GLU A 689 -6.04 35.93 46.43
#